data_AF-A0A1G7GVR4-F1
#
_entry.id   AF-A0A1G7GVR4-F1
#
_cell.length_a   1.000
_cell.length_b   1.000
_cell.length_c   1.000
_cell.angle_alpha   90.00
_cell.angle_beta   90.00
_cell.angle_gamma   90.00
#
_symmetry.space_group_name_H-M   'P 1'
#
loop_
_entity.id
_entity.type
_entity.pdbx_description
1 polymer ?
#
loop_
_entity_poly.entity_id
_entity_poly.type
_entity_poly.pdbx_seq_one_letter_code
_entity_poly.pdbx_strand_id
1 'polypeptide(L)'
;MRIERRFTTAGQDPLSGLAMRRLPEGGALVPFDWSEAEANAFAAHGLAPVPVPARQSRMPEAGLPMALWPAAGDAPRDAAERDARAAIGRLAGALAHGGWQQGRFARPADAMAFRDEIAATLLRRMAVPDRAFWQGVGLGWAYGIDGDAGRMAEPAAVAATEELLGAARGAALIRAAGPVAPRQVAPLDAVAGAQRQGAAADLARAIGAARVAGLSDQWIGRAVRHGRQDRPGRPPWRDLPAPGARTALRLAVTSEPGPALAAALCDGVRLDLQLAERRGPAPRAALRLTAFDADGGFDRAGFVHAAGLWALALDIAAGPGGLGLLDLGAWLAGQGLAYATPAARAAAAEAGDLLQQGCAQAGGRTVAAIGRIDAAAIAGCPAEPLAPLAALVTETEMAGEAHQRAPHPAVMRGLEALGLDAAARMAAIRHLAGHGTLDAAPGLDHAALRRRGFGTEQIARVEAALAESGGLRQALTPWRLGRGFCAQALGLELADYADPRRDFLADLGISPAVLARAERHVFGHGTLRGAPGLSEAQAMVFDHAAPGGARADQVDVAAQIDMAAALQAAVAGEVVSRIALPDAAGPAEAAAAIERARAAGLGRVVLHRDADAAALATLSELERALPRRAEPAMAPPQRLLDDAAPAPGRATRARPRRAARKRPDRHA
;
A
#
# COMPACT_ATOMS: atom_id res chain seq x y z
N MET A 1 24.07 -29.23 -7.06
CA MET A 1 22.71 -29.78 -7.29
C MET A 1 22.31 -29.61 -8.74
N ARG A 2 21.40 -30.47 -9.22
CA ARG A 2 20.73 -30.32 -10.52
C ARG A 2 19.51 -29.41 -10.32
N ILE A 3 19.22 -28.57 -11.32
CA ILE A 3 18.05 -27.68 -11.28
C ILE A 3 17.08 -28.12 -12.35
N GLU A 4 15.86 -28.45 -11.95
CA GLU A 4 14.78 -28.75 -12.86
C GLU A 4 14.16 -27.46 -13.41
N ARG A 5 13.74 -27.49 -14.67
CA ARG A 5 13.04 -26.37 -15.30
C ARG A 5 11.55 -26.63 -15.21
N ARG A 6 10.80 -25.68 -14.67
CA ARG A 6 9.34 -25.76 -14.53
C ARG A 6 8.65 -24.54 -15.12
N PHE A 7 9.23 -23.36 -14.94
CA PHE A 7 8.67 -22.10 -15.45
C PHE A 7 9.27 -21.69 -16.79
N THR A 8 10.37 -22.32 -17.19
CA THR A 8 11.16 -21.99 -18.38
C THR A 8 11.44 -23.19 -19.28
N THR A 9 11.84 -22.92 -20.52
CA THR A 9 12.26 -23.91 -21.50
C THR A 9 13.75 -23.75 -21.78
N ALA A 10 14.49 -24.86 -21.87
CA ALA A 10 15.92 -24.81 -22.16
C ALA A 10 16.20 -24.11 -23.50
N GLY A 11 17.19 -23.20 -23.50
CA GLY A 11 17.58 -22.44 -24.69
C GLY A 11 16.70 -21.21 -25.00
N GLN A 12 15.63 -20.98 -24.25
CA GLN A 12 14.80 -19.77 -24.36
C GLN A 12 15.10 -18.83 -23.20
N ASP A 13 15.61 -17.63 -23.50
CA ASP A 13 15.84 -16.60 -22.49
C ASP A 13 14.52 -15.96 -22.06
N PRO A 14 14.10 -16.07 -20.78
CA PRO A 14 12.81 -15.55 -20.33
C PRO A 14 12.69 -14.02 -20.39
N LEU A 15 13.82 -13.30 -20.51
CA LEU A 15 13.86 -11.84 -20.64
C LEU A 15 13.71 -11.36 -22.09
N SER A 16 13.75 -12.27 -23.06
CA SER A 16 13.69 -11.97 -24.50
C SER A 16 12.24 -12.00 -25.01
N GLY A 17 11.93 -11.13 -25.99
CA GLY A 17 10.61 -11.11 -26.65
C GLY A 17 9.46 -10.50 -25.81
N LEU A 18 9.76 -9.91 -24.65
CA LEU A 18 8.76 -9.24 -23.81
C LEU A 18 8.26 -7.94 -24.45
N ALA A 19 6.94 -7.74 -24.45
CA ALA A 19 6.34 -6.45 -24.78
C ALA A 19 6.55 -5.48 -23.60
N MET A 20 7.20 -4.35 -23.87
CA MET A 20 7.60 -3.37 -22.85
C MET A 20 6.88 -2.04 -23.06
N ARG A 21 6.55 -1.34 -21.98
CA ARG A 21 6.07 0.05 -21.99
C ARG A 21 6.97 0.94 -21.15
N ARG A 22 7.04 2.22 -21.50
CA ARG A 22 7.73 3.25 -20.72
C ARG A 22 6.74 3.93 -19.78
N LEU A 23 7.08 4.00 -18.50
CA LEU A 23 6.29 4.75 -17.53
C LEU A 23 6.41 6.27 -17.79
N PRO A 24 5.30 7.04 -17.66
CA PRO A 24 5.34 8.50 -17.80
C PRO A 24 6.28 9.14 -16.78
N GLU A 25 6.18 8.70 -15.53
CA GLU A 25 7.05 9.14 -14.44
C GLU A 25 8.34 8.31 -14.39
N GLY A 26 9.49 8.98 -14.24
CA GLY A 26 10.80 8.32 -14.12
C GLY A 26 11.32 7.63 -15.39
N GLY A 27 10.45 7.35 -16.36
CA GLY A 27 10.82 6.80 -17.66
C GLY A 27 11.29 5.34 -17.64
N ALA A 28 10.96 4.57 -16.59
CA ALA A 28 11.34 3.16 -16.50
C ALA A 28 10.63 2.31 -17.57
N LEU A 29 11.33 1.34 -18.16
CA LEU A 29 10.80 0.32 -19.05
C LEU A 29 10.37 -0.90 -18.24
N VAL A 30 9.10 -1.24 -18.32
CA VAL A 30 8.45 -2.34 -17.59
C VAL A 30 7.66 -3.22 -18.55
N PRO A 31 7.37 -4.50 -18.20
CA PRO A 31 6.47 -5.33 -18.99
C PRO A 31 5.07 -4.69 -19.14
N PHE A 32 4.46 -4.88 -20.31
CA PHE A 32 3.17 -4.28 -20.64
C PHE A 32 2.01 -4.81 -19.77
N ASP A 33 2.10 -6.07 -19.34
CA ASP A 33 1.11 -6.78 -18.52
C ASP A 33 1.18 -6.46 -17.03
N TRP A 34 2.10 -5.58 -16.62
CA TRP A 34 2.15 -5.07 -15.25
C TRP A 34 1.18 -3.90 -15.13
N SER A 35 0.32 -3.94 -14.11
CA SER A 35 -0.57 -2.82 -13.81
C SER A 35 0.25 -1.56 -13.50
N GLU A 36 -0.38 -0.39 -13.61
CA GLU A 36 0.30 0.88 -13.32
C GLU A 36 0.82 0.95 -11.87
N ALA A 37 0.03 0.48 -10.90
CA ALA A 37 0.44 0.40 -9.50
C ALA A 37 1.67 -0.50 -9.29
N GLU A 38 1.68 -1.71 -9.88
CA GLU A 38 2.81 -2.64 -9.80
C GLU A 38 4.07 -2.06 -10.45
N ALA A 39 3.92 -1.46 -11.62
CA ALA A 39 5.02 -0.86 -12.35
C ALA A 39 5.62 0.35 -11.62
N ASN A 40 4.78 1.21 -11.04
CA ASN A 40 5.23 2.34 -10.23
C ASN A 40 5.92 1.85 -8.94
N ALA A 41 5.38 0.82 -8.28
CA ALA A 41 6.02 0.19 -7.13
C ALA A 41 7.39 -0.40 -7.50
N PHE A 42 7.51 -1.04 -8.66
CA PHE A 42 8.80 -1.53 -9.16
C PHE A 42 9.78 -0.40 -9.46
N ALA A 43 9.33 0.69 -10.09
CA ALA A 43 10.19 1.84 -10.33
C ALA A 43 10.73 2.43 -9.02
N ALA A 44 9.91 2.45 -7.95
CA ALA A 44 10.27 2.98 -6.65
C ALA A 44 11.16 2.04 -5.81
N HIS A 45 11.05 0.71 -5.98
CA HIS A 45 11.65 -0.26 -5.05
C HIS A 45 12.53 -1.32 -5.72
N GLY A 46 12.36 -1.58 -7.01
CA GLY A 46 13.03 -2.63 -7.77
C GLY A 46 14.33 -2.19 -8.47
N LEU A 47 14.44 -0.91 -8.81
CA LEU A 47 15.57 -0.34 -9.56
C LEU A 47 16.70 0.08 -8.62
N ALA A 48 17.95 -0.13 -9.05
CA ALA A 48 19.13 0.30 -8.33
C ALA A 48 19.10 1.82 -8.06
N PRO A 49 19.28 2.28 -6.80
CA PRO A 49 19.22 3.69 -6.43
C PRO A 49 20.52 4.45 -6.72
N VAL A 50 21.49 3.78 -7.34
CA VAL A 50 22.82 4.32 -7.65
C VAL A 50 23.00 4.49 -9.16
N PRO A 51 23.84 5.44 -9.61
CA PRO A 51 24.22 5.52 -11.00
C PRO A 51 24.88 4.21 -11.48
N VAL A 52 24.47 3.72 -12.64
CA VAL A 52 24.99 2.54 -13.30
C VAL A 52 25.74 2.93 -14.59
N PRO A 53 26.73 2.13 -15.02
CA PRO A 53 27.46 2.37 -16.26
C PRO A 53 26.56 2.27 -17.50
N ALA A 54 26.67 3.25 -18.40
CA ALA A 54 25.95 3.26 -19.67
C ALA A 54 26.43 2.17 -20.65
N ARG A 55 27.67 1.70 -20.49
CA ARG A 55 28.27 0.62 -21.28
C ARG A 55 28.96 -0.36 -20.35
N GLN A 56 28.81 -1.64 -20.68
CA GLN A 56 29.35 -2.76 -19.92
C GLN A 56 30.03 -3.72 -20.89
N SER A 57 31.18 -4.25 -20.49
CA SER A 57 31.89 -5.29 -21.21
C SER A 57 31.85 -6.58 -20.39
N ARG A 58 31.30 -7.65 -20.96
CA ARG A 58 31.29 -8.97 -20.32
C ARG A 58 32.71 -9.50 -20.22
N MET A 59 33.06 -10.04 -19.06
CA MET A 59 34.38 -10.60 -18.77
C MET A 59 34.32 -12.12 -18.93
N PRO A 60 34.97 -12.69 -19.97
CA PRO A 60 34.90 -14.13 -20.22
C PRO A 60 35.42 -14.96 -19.04
N GLU A 61 34.62 -15.92 -18.60
CA GLU A 61 35.03 -16.95 -17.65
C GLU A 61 34.96 -18.32 -18.31
N ALA A 62 36.09 -19.04 -18.29
CA ALA A 62 36.21 -20.35 -18.94
C ALA A 62 35.22 -21.37 -18.36
N GLY A 63 34.55 -22.11 -19.25
CA GLY A 63 33.57 -23.13 -18.86
C GLY A 63 32.18 -22.59 -18.49
N LEU A 64 31.99 -21.27 -18.49
CA LEU A 64 30.68 -20.64 -18.28
C LEU A 64 30.10 -20.05 -19.58
N PRO A 65 28.79 -20.15 -19.80
CA PRO A 65 28.10 -19.43 -20.86
C PRO A 65 28.10 -17.92 -20.62
N MET A 66 28.11 -17.14 -21.71
CA MET A 66 28.21 -15.68 -21.67
C MET A 66 27.19 -14.99 -20.76
N ALA A 67 25.97 -15.52 -20.66
CA ALA A 67 24.94 -14.94 -19.81
C ALA A 67 25.23 -15.03 -18.29
N LEU A 68 26.22 -15.82 -17.87
CA LEU A 68 26.69 -15.91 -16.49
C LEU A 68 27.99 -15.11 -16.24
N TRP A 69 28.60 -14.55 -17.29
CA TRP A 69 29.82 -13.77 -17.15
C TRP A 69 29.54 -12.46 -16.41
N PRO A 70 30.38 -12.10 -15.41
CA PRO A 70 30.33 -10.77 -14.82
C PRO A 70 30.68 -9.72 -15.87
N ALA A 71 30.37 -8.46 -15.58
CA ALA A 71 30.71 -7.35 -16.45
C ALA A 71 31.50 -6.28 -15.70
N ALA A 72 32.46 -5.69 -16.42
CA ALA A 72 33.10 -4.44 -16.03
C ALA A 72 32.40 -3.28 -16.76
N GLY A 73 32.02 -2.26 -16.01
CA GLY A 73 31.50 -1.02 -16.55
C GLY A 73 32.57 0.07 -16.58
N ASP A 74 32.40 1.03 -17.49
CA ASP A 74 33.11 2.32 -17.37
C ASP A 74 32.66 3.06 -16.09
N ALA A 75 33.36 4.15 -15.73
CA ALA A 75 32.96 4.98 -14.60
C ALA A 75 31.46 5.36 -14.68
N PRO A 76 30.69 5.23 -13.57
CA PRO A 76 29.27 5.57 -13.55
C PRO A 76 29.07 7.01 -14.04
N ARG A 77 28.21 7.20 -15.05
CA ARG A 77 27.89 8.51 -15.63
C ARG A 77 26.42 8.81 -15.40
N ASP A 78 26.03 9.23 -14.19
CA ASP A 78 24.71 9.75 -13.81
C ASP A 78 23.45 8.97 -14.29
N ALA A 79 23.60 7.78 -14.86
CA ALA A 79 22.52 7.03 -15.49
C ALA A 79 21.89 6.10 -14.46
N ALA A 80 20.59 6.21 -14.24
CA ALA A 80 19.89 5.28 -13.36
C ALA A 80 19.60 3.95 -14.08
N GLU A 81 19.48 2.86 -13.32
CA GLU A 81 18.84 1.64 -13.83
C GLU A 81 17.38 1.96 -14.17
N ARG A 82 16.95 1.68 -15.40
CA ARG A 82 15.62 2.09 -15.91
C ARG A 82 14.92 0.99 -16.72
N ASP A 83 15.39 -0.25 -16.67
CA ASP A 83 14.79 -1.35 -17.42
C ASP A 83 14.59 -2.57 -16.50
N ALA A 84 13.35 -3.04 -16.38
CA ALA A 84 13.01 -4.19 -15.56
C ALA A 84 13.78 -5.45 -15.97
N ARG A 85 14.06 -5.63 -17.27
CA ARG A 85 14.86 -6.76 -17.77
C ARG A 85 16.29 -6.66 -17.30
N ALA A 86 16.86 -5.45 -17.26
CA ALA A 86 18.22 -5.23 -16.76
C ALA A 86 18.30 -5.55 -15.26
N ALA A 87 17.36 -5.05 -14.46
CA ALA A 87 17.31 -5.31 -13.02
C ALA A 87 17.12 -6.82 -12.72
N ILE A 88 16.13 -7.46 -13.34
CA ILE A 88 15.86 -8.90 -13.15
C ILE A 88 17.04 -9.74 -13.66
N GLY A 89 17.60 -9.39 -14.81
CA GLY A 89 18.78 -10.07 -15.36
C GLY A 89 20.02 -9.92 -14.48
N ARG A 90 20.21 -8.76 -13.86
CA ARG A 90 21.25 -8.51 -12.85
C ARG A 90 21.10 -9.46 -11.66
N LEU A 91 19.91 -9.50 -11.06
CA LEU A 91 19.61 -10.35 -9.91
C LEU A 91 19.82 -11.83 -10.24
N ALA A 92 19.13 -12.33 -11.27
CA ALA A 92 19.17 -13.73 -11.65
C ALA A 92 20.57 -14.18 -12.09
N GLY A 93 21.27 -13.35 -12.86
CA GLY A 93 22.63 -13.65 -13.33
C GLY A 93 23.65 -13.68 -12.20
N ALA A 94 23.60 -12.68 -11.30
CA ALA A 94 24.50 -12.63 -10.14
C ALA A 94 24.27 -13.80 -9.17
N LEU A 95 23.02 -14.20 -8.93
CA LEU A 95 22.71 -15.35 -8.08
C LEU A 95 23.18 -16.66 -8.72
N ALA A 96 22.99 -16.85 -10.02
CA ALA A 96 23.47 -18.03 -10.71
C ALA A 96 25.00 -18.10 -10.77
N HIS A 97 25.68 -16.98 -11.04
CA HIS A 97 27.15 -16.90 -11.00
C HIS A 97 27.67 -17.14 -9.58
N GLY A 98 27.13 -16.47 -8.57
CA GLY A 98 27.50 -16.66 -7.18
C GLY A 98 27.30 -18.09 -6.70
N GLY A 99 26.18 -18.73 -7.06
CA GLY A 99 25.93 -20.13 -6.76
C GLY A 99 26.92 -21.07 -7.46
N TRP A 100 27.34 -20.76 -8.69
CA TRP A 100 28.39 -21.51 -9.39
C TRP A 100 29.73 -21.40 -8.66
N GLN A 101 30.14 -20.20 -8.28
CA GLN A 101 31.39 -19.98 -7.52
C GLN A 101 31.38 -20.66 -6.16
N GLN A 102 30.19 -20.77 -5.53
CA GLN A 102 29.99 -21.49 -4.27
C GLN A 102 29.85 -23.02 -4.44
N GLY A 103 30.00 -23.57 -5.65
CA GLY A 103 29.87 -25.02 -5.91
C GLY A 103 28.44 -25.56 -5.72
N ARG A 104 27.41 -24.70 -5.78
CA ARG A 104 26.01 -25.10 -5.58
C ARG A 104 25.45 -25.89 -6.75
N PHE A 105 26.00 -25.76 -7.96
CA PHE A 105 25.49 -26.38 -9.17
C PHE A 105 26.43 -27.47 -9.68
N ALA A 106 25.87 -28.56 -10.21
CA ALA A 106 26.68 -29.67 -10.72
C ALA A 106 27.32 -29.34 -12.09
N ARG A 107 26.61 -28.60 -12.94
CA ARG A 107 27.05 -28.22 -14.29
C ARG A 107 26.66 -26.77 -14.61
N PRO A 108 27.34 -26.11 -15.57
CA PRO A 108 26.97 -24.77 -16.02
C PRO A 108 25.51 -24.67 -16.52
N ALA A 109 24.99 -25.77 -17.10
CA ALA A 109 23.59 -25.85 -17.51
C ALA A 109 22.59 -25.76 -16.35
N ASP A 110 22.97 -26.25 -15.15
CA ASP A 110 22.13 -26.17 -13.96
C ASP A 110 22.12 -24.74 -13.40
N ALA A 111 23.25 -24.03 -13.46
CA ALA A 111 23.33 -22.60 -13.13
C ALA A 111 22.49 -21.74 -14.10
N MET A 112 22.49 -22.08 -15.40
CA MET A 112 21.64 -21.43 -16.39
C MET A 112 20.15 -21.69 -16.12
N ALA A 113 19.79 -22.93 -15.81
CA ALA A 113 18.41 -23.26 -15.43
C ALA A 113 17.96 -22.45 -14.22
N PHE A 114 18.81 -22.35 -13.19
CA PHE A 114 18.53 -21.53 -12.01
C PHE A 114 18.34 -20.04 -12.36
N ARG A 115 19.23 -19.45 -13.16
CA ARG A 115 19.08 -18.08 -13.65
C ARG A 115 17.71 -17.88 -14.29
N ASP A 116 17.37 -18.74 -15.25
CA ASP A 116 16.16 -18.58 -16.06
C ASP A 116 14.90 -18.73 -15.19
N GLU A 117 14.86 -19.72 -14.29
CA GLU A 117 13.74 -19.93 -13.39
C GLU A 117 13.57 -18.74 -12.41
N ILE A 118 14.65 -18.23 -11.81
CA ILE A 118 14.59 -17.02 -10.96
C ILE A 118 14.04 -15.83 -11.76
N ALA A 119 14.56 -15.57 -12.95
CA ALA A 119 14.08 -14.50 -13.82
C ALA A 119 12.58 -14.65 -14.14
N ALA A 120 12.12 -15.87 -14.43
CA ALA A 120 10.72 -16.15 -14.69
C ALA A 120 9.84 -15.89 -13.46
N THR A 121 10.26 -16.30 -12.25
CA THR A 121 9.51 -16.03 -11.02
C THR A 121 9.37 -14.53 -10.72
N LEU A 122 10.40 -13.73 -11.01
CA LEU A 122 10.38 -12.28 -10.86
C LEU A 122 9.47 -11.61 -11.90
N LEU A 123 9.60 -11.97 -13.19
CA LEU A 123 8.77 -11.44 -14.27
C LEU A 123 7.27 -11.68 -14.04
N ARG A 124 6.94 -12.90 -13.59
CA ARG A 124 5.56 -13.33 -13.31
C ARG A 124 5.08 -12.91 -11.91
N ARG A 125 5.91 -12.18 -11.14
CA ARG A 125 5.59 -11.72 -9.78
C ARG A 125 5.17 -12.87 -8.85
N MET A 126 5.71 -14.07 -9.09
CA MET A 126 5.50 -15.26 -8.26
C MET A 126 6.27 -15.16 -6.95
N ALA A 127 7.38 -14.43 -6.97
CA ALA A 127 8.21 -14.14 -5.82
C ALA A 127 8.63 -12.67 -5.81
N VAL A 128 8.73 -12.10 -4.63
CA VAL A 128 9.15 -10.72 -4.42
C VAL A 128 10.19 -10.69 -3.30
N PRO A 129 11.46 -10.37 -3.61
CA PRO A 129 12.45 -10.07 -2.59
C PRO A 129 12.24 -8.67 -1.97
N ASP A 130 12.84 -8.43 -0.81
CA ASP A 130 12.82 -7.12 -0.16
C ASP A 130 13.53 -6.04 -1.00
N ARG A 131 13.28 -4.77 -0.68
CA ARG A 131 13.87 -3.64 -1.42
C ARG A 131 15.40 -3.69 -1.43
N ALA A 132 16.04 -4.00 -0.31
CA ALA A 132 17.49 -4.03 -0.22
C ALA A 132 18.08 -5.09 -1.17
N PHE A 133 17.42 -6.23 -1.29
CA PHE A 133 17.79 -7.29 -2.20
C PHE A 133 17.65 -6.84 -3.66
N TRP A 134 16.49 -6.27 -4.05
CA TRP A 134 16.27 -5.70 -5.39
C TRP A 134 17.36 -4.70 -5.78
N GLN A 135 17.65 -3.77 -4.88
CA GLN A 135 18.48 -2.61 -5.13
C GLN A 135 19.99 -2.90 -5.06
N GLY A 136 20.39 -3.90 -4.27
CA GLY A 136 21.81 -4.17 -3.99
C GLY A 136 22.38 -5.42 -4.68
N VAL A 137 21.61 -6.51 -4.79
CA VAL A 137 22.17 -7.80 -5.22
C VAL A 137 22.59 -7.74 -6.68
N GLY A 138 23.84 -8.11 -6.95
CA GLY A 138 24.38 -8.20 -8.31
C GLY A 138 24.87 -6.90 -8.92
N LEU A 139 24.90 -5.78 -8.19
CA LEU A 139 25.49 -4.53 -8.70
C LEU A 139 26.97 -4.72 -9.11
N GLY A 140 27.77 -5.40 -8.29
CA GLY A 140 29.16 -5.73 -8.63
C GLY A 140 29.26 -6.65 -9.85
N TRP A 141 28.40 -7.67 -9.94
CA TRP A 141 28.40 -8.62 -11.05
C TRP A 141 27.98 -7.98 -12.38
N ALA A 142 26.94 -7.14 -12.38
CA ALA A 142 26.41 -6.54 -13.60
C ALA A 142 27.13 -5.27 -14.03
N TYR A 143 27.67 -4.50 -13.07
CA TYR A 143 28.11 -3.13 -13.31
C TYR A 143 29.53 -2.83 -12.80
N GLY A 144 30.21 -3.77 -12.12
CA GLY A 144 31.52 -3.50 -11.50
C GLY A 144 31.46 -2.46 -10.38
N ILE A 145 30.28 -2.18 -9.83
CA ILE A 145 30.09 -1.28 -8.70
C ILE A 145 30.39 -2.08 -7.43
N ASP A 146 31.43 -1.70 -6.69
CA ASP A 146 31.85 -2.38 -5.46
C ASP A 146 30.66 -2.55 -4.49
N GLY A 147 30.20 -3.80 -4.41
CA GLY A 147 28.98 -4.21 -3.74
C GLY A 147 29.15 -4.56 -2.27
N ASP A 148 30.29 -4.25 -1.64
CA ASP A 148 30.41 -4.26 -0.16
C ASP A 148 29.62 -3.10 0.48
N ALA A 149 29.08 -2.19 -0.33
CA ALA A 149 27.93 -1.35 0.03
C ALA A 149 26.62 -2.15 0.22
N GLY A 150 26.65 -3.49 0.21
CA GLY A 150 25.65 -4.35 0.86
C GLY A 150 25.57 -4.16 2.38
N ARG A 151 26.48 -3.38 2.99
CA ARG A 151 26.21 -2.59 4.19
C ARG A 151 25.63 -1.22 3.84
N MET A 152 24.60 -1.16 2.99
CA MET A 152 23.62 -0.09 3.13
C MET A 152 23.10 -0.31 4.54
N ALA A 153 23.50 0.59 5.45
CA ALA A 153 23.29 0.51 6.90
C ALA A 153 22.07 -0.34 7.14
N GLU A 154 22.26 -1.53 7.75
CA GLU A 154 21.17 -2.45 8.04
C GLU A 154 19.94 -1.59 8.34
N PRO A 155 18.83 -1.73 7.59
CA PRO A 155 17.57 -1.21 8.08
C PRO A 155 17.35 -1.71 9.50
N ALA A 156 17.93 -2.85 9.87
CA ALA A 156 18.08 -3.35 11.23
C ALA A 156 19.02 -2.55 12.16
N ALA A 157 20.00 -1.74 11.75
CA ALA A 157 20.76 -0.87 12.66
C ALA A 157 19.97 0.40 13.01
N VAL A 158 19.24 0.99 12.05
CA VAL A 158 18.31 2.11 12.32
C VAL A 158 17.06 1.59 13.02
N ALA A 159 16.50 0.47 12.58
CA ALA A 159 15.37 -0.18 13.23
C ALA A 159 15.76 -0.72 14.61
N ALA A 160 16.93 -1.34 14.83
CA ALA A 160 17.39 -1.78 16.15
C ALA A 160 17.80 -0.62 17.05
N THR A 161 18.27 0.50 16.48
CA THR A 161 18.48 1.73 17.25
C THR A 161 17.15 2.36 17.66
N GLU A 162 16.15 2.41 16.76
CA GLU A 162 14.76 2.75 17.10
C GLU A 162 14.11 1.73 18.04
N GLU A 163 14.50 0.46 17.99
CA GLU A 163 14.04 -0.66 18.80
C GLU A 163 14.55 -0.56 20.23
N LEU A 164 15.85 -0.28 20.39
CA LEU A 164 16.49 -0.02 21.68
C LEU A 164 16.02 1.32 22.26
N LEU A 165 15.85 2.36 21.44
CA LEU A 165 15.25 3.63 21.85
C LEU A 165 13.77 3.47 22.21
N GLY A 166 13.02 2.62 21.52
CA GLY A 166 11.61 2.33 21.77
C GLY A 166 11.39 1.54 23.05
N ALA A 167 12.24 0.54 23.32
CA ALA A 167 12.24 -0.22 24.57
C ALA A 167 12.64 0.66 25.78
N ALA A 168 13.68 1.49 25.64
CA ALA A 168 14.12 2.43 26.67
C ALA A 168 13.09 3.55 26.93
N ARG A 169 12.44 4.07 25.88
CA ARG A 169 11.38 5.08 25.98
C ARG A 169 10.07 4.50 26.51
N GLY A 170 9.75 3.25 26.22
CA GLY A 170 8.55 2.58 26.75
C GLY A 170 8.56 2.41 28.25
N ALA A 171 9.68 1.91 28.79
CA ALA A 171 9.86 1.79 30.23
C ALA A 171 9.93 3.18 30.93
N ALA A 172 10.43 4.21 30.25
CA ALA A 172 10.44 5.58 30.74
C ALA A 172 9.06 6.28 30.64
N LEU A 173 8.27 6.04 29.58
CA LEU A 173 6.93 6.60 29.38
C LEU A 173 5.90 5.99 30.33
N ILE A 174 5.97 4.68 30.60
CA ILE A 174 5.14 4.03 31.62
C ILE A 174 5.45 4.59 33.02
N ARG A 175 6.70 4.99 33.29
CA ARG A 175 7.11 5.65 34.54
C ARG A 175 6.86 7.16 34.58
N ALA A 176 6.85 7.84 33.43
CA ALA A 176 6.63 9.29 33.28
C ALA A 176 5.15 9.66 33.06
N ALA A 177 4.29 8.66 32.87
CA ALA A 177 2.85 8.77 32.74
C ALA A 177 2.16 9.21 34.05
N GLY A 178 2.45 10.42 34.52
CA GLY A 178 1.56 11.15 35.41
C GLY A 178 0.30 11.63 34.65
N PRO A 179 -0.82 11.91 35.35
CA PRO A 179 -2.09 12.30 34.71
C PRO A 179 -1.98 13.60 33.90
N VAL A 180 -2.87 13.77 32.91
CA VAL A 180 -3.11 15.05 32.21
C VAL A 180 -3.26 16.19 33.24
N ALA A 181 -2.54 17.29 33.04
CA ALA A 181 -2.61 18.42 33.96
C ALA A 181 -4.06 18.95 34.04
N PRO A 182 -4.61 19.29 35.22
CA PRO A 182 -6.02 19.70 35.40
C PRO A 182 -6.51 20.78 34.43
N ARG A 183 -5.59 21.67 33.99
CA ARG A 183 -5.83 22.75 33.01
C ARG A 183 -6.21 22.27 31.59
N GLN A 184 -5.92 21.02 31.24
CA GLN A 184 -6.14 20.44 29.90
C GLN A 184 -7.43 19.62 29.79
N VAL A 185 -8.10 19.33 30.91
CA VAL A 185 -9.33 18.51 30.95
C VAL A 185 -10.56 19.32 30.50
N ALA A 186 -10.68 20.56 30.97
CA ALA A 186 -11.86 21.40 30.68
C ALA A 186 -12.07 21.71 29.18
N PRO A 187 -11.01 22.01 28.39
CA PRO A 187 -11.19 22.24 26.95
C PRO A 187 -11.63 20.98 26.18
N LEU A 188 -11.20 19.78 26.61
CA LEU A 188 -11.62 18.52 25.99
C LEU A 188 -13.07 18.15 26.32
N ASP A 189 -13.49 18.38 27.58
CA ASP A 189 -14.90 18.22 27.96
C ASP A 189 -15.82 19.16 27.16
N ALA A 190 -15.35 20.39 26.88
CA ALA A 190 -16.07 21.36 26.06
C ALA A 190 -16.22 20.90 24.60
N VAL A 191 -15.15 20.35 23.99
CA VAL A 191 -15.22 19.79 22.62
C VAL A 191 -16.19 18.61 22.54
N ALA A 192 -16.15 17.70 23.51
CA ALA A 192 -17.05 16.55 23.55
C ALA A 192 -18.51 16.96 23.80
N GLY A 193 -18.73 17.96 24.66
CA GLY A 193 -20.04 18.56 24.90
C GLY A 193 -20.62 19.21 23.65
N ALA A 194 -19.84 20.06 22.97
CA ALA A 194 -20.25 20.73 21.75
C ALA A 194 -20.58 19.74 20.62
N GLN A 195 -19.82 18.63 20.52
CA GLN A 195 -20.10 17.59 19.55
C GLN A 195 -21.41 16.82 19.83
N ARG A 196 -21.75 16.57 21.11
CA ARG A 196 -23.05 15.96 21.48
C ARG A 196 -24.23 16.86 21.10
N GLN A 197 -24.04 18.17 21.19
CA GLN A 197 -25.08 19.16 20.90
C GLN A 197 -25.30 19.38 19.39
N GLY A 198 -24.38 18.92 18.53
CA GLY A 198 -24.57 18.91 17.07
C GLY A 198 -24.40 20.26 16.36
N ALA A 199 -24.04 21.34 17.07
CA ALA A 199 -23.83 22.66 16.48
C ALA A 199 -22.40 22.83 15.94
N ALA A 200 -22.24 22.84 14.61
CA ALA A 200 -20.93 22.91 13.94
C ALA A 200 -20.09 24.14 14.33
N ALA A 201 -20.73 25.29 14.56
CA ALA A 201 -20.06 26.52 14.98
C ALA A 201 -19.49 26.44 16.41
N ASP A 202 -20.21 25.78 17.33
CA ASP A 202 -19.79 25.63 18.72
C ASP A 202 -18.67 24.59 18.84
N LEU A 203 -18.75 23.53 18.03
CA LEU A 203 -17.68 22.55 17.89
C LEU A 203 -16.38 23.21 17.40
N ALA A 204 -16.46 24.00 16.33
CA ALA A 204 -15.29 24.71 15.78
C ALA A 204 -14.66 25.66 16.81
N ARG A 205 -15.50 26.36 17.61
CA ARG A 205 -15.04 27.26 18.67
C ARG A 205 -14.34 26.49 19.81
N ALA A 206 -14.91 25.36 20.24
CA ALA A 206 -14.32 24.50 21.26
C ALA A 206 -12.99 23.89 20.79
N ILE A 207 -12.90 23.48 19.52
CA ILE A 207 -11.65 23.00 18.90
C ILE A 207 -10.58 24.11 18.90
N GLY A 208 -10.95 25.33 18.51
CA GLY A 208 -10.04 26.48 18.54
C GLY A 208 -9.50 26.78 19.94
N ALA A 209 -10.37 26.78 20.95
CA ALA A 209 -9.99 26.99 22.34
C ALA A 209 -9.05 25.88 22.87
N ALA A 210 -9.31 24.62 22.50
CA ALA A 210 -8.45 23.51 22.85
C ALA A 210 -7.04 23.64 22.25
N ARG A 211 -6.92 24.08 20.98
CA ARG A 211 -5.62 24.35 20.34
C ARG A 211 -4.85 25.47 21.03
N VAL A 212 -5.52 26.56 21.40
CA VAL A 212 -4.91 27.66 22.16
C VAL A 212 -4.42 27.20 23.53
N ALA A 213 -5.11 26.23 24.15
CA ALA A 213 -4.65 25.58 25.39
C ALA A 213 -3.49 24.59 25.19
N GLY A 214 -2.92 24.51 23.98
CA GLY A 214 -1.79 23.64 23.65
C GLY A 214 -2.15 22.16 23.49
N LEU A 215 -3.44 21.84 23.29
CA LEU A 215 -3.87 20.46 23.03
C LEU A 215 -3.62 20.11 21.56
N SER A 216 -3.05 18.91 21.35
CA SER A 216 -2.83 18.39 20.00
C SER A 216 -4.16 18.05 19.33
N ASP A 217 -4.16 18.08 17.99
CA ASP A 217 -5.31 17.69 17.17
C ASP A 217 -5.78 16.26 17.46
N GLN A 218 -4.89 15.41 17.98
CA GLN A 218 -5.23 14.05 18.42
C GLN A 218 -6.16 14.06 19.65
N TRP A 219 -5.88 14.88 20.66
CA TRP A 219 -6.73 15.01 21.85
C TRP A 219 -8.08 15.62 21.50
N ILE A 220 -8.07 16.63 20.64
CA ILE A 220 -9.28 17.26 20.13
C ILE A 220 -10.11 16.23 19.37
N GLY A 221 -9.51 15.46 18.47
CA GLY A 221 -10.18 14.37 17.75
C GLY A 221 -10.74 13.28 18.67
N ARG A 222 -10.10 12.99 19.81
CA ARG A 222 -10.67 12.08 20.84
C ARG A 222 -11.90 12.67 21.50
N ALA A 223 -11.90 13.95 21.86
CA ALA A 223 -13.05 14.62 22.46
C ALA A 223 -14.25 14.67 21.50
N VAL A 224 -14.01 14.98 20.22
CA VAL A 224 -15.03 14.90 19.17
C VAL A 224 -15.61 13.48 19.09
N ARG A 225 -14.77 12.44 19.02
CA ARG A 225 -15.27 11.06 18.94
C ARG A 225 -16.08 10.64 20.16
N HIS A 226 -15.63 10.98 21.38
CA HIS A 226 -16.37 10.68 22.59
C HIS A 226 -17.74 11.38 22.60
N GLY A 227 -17.81 12.62 22.13
CA GLY A 227 -19.08 13.33 21.99
C GLY A 227 -20.01 12.73 20.93
N ARG A 228 -19.51 12.07 19.89
CA ARG A 228 -20.34 11.38 18.89
C ARG A 228 -20.97 10.08 19.39
N GLN A 229 -20.32 9.41 20.33
CA GLN A 229 -20.71 8.06 20.77
C GLN A 229 -21.75 8.05 21.90
N ASP A 230 -22.09 9.22 22.47
CA ASP A 230 -23.02 9.43 23.59
C ASP A 230 -22.95 8.38 24.72
N ARG A 231 -21.74 7.90 25.03
CA ARG A 231 -21.53 6.87 26.07
C ARG A 231 -21.63 7.50 27.47
N PRO A 232 -22.51 7.03 28.37
CA PRO A 232 -22.47 7.42 29.77
C PRO A 232 -21.22 6.83 30.45
N GLY A 233 -20.31 7.68 30.91
CA GLY A 233 -19.07 7.26 31.54
C GLY A 233 -18.08 8.40 31.77
N ARG A 234 -17.08 8.18 32.61
CA ARG A 234 -16.00 9.16 32.87
C ARG A 234 -15.15 9.31 31.59
N PRO A 235 -14.84 10.54 31.12
CA PRO A 235 -14.11 10.74 29.88
C PRO A 235 -12.69 10.16 29.95
N PRO A 236 -12.20 9.50 28.87
CA PRO A 236 -10.94 8.77 28.89
C PRO A 236 -9.73 9.67 29.18
N TRP A 237 -9.74 10.95 28.77
CA TRP A 237 -8.66 11.90 29.05
C TRP A 237 -8.53 12.33 30.52
N ARG A 238 -9.42 11.88 31.42
CA ARG A 238 -9.30 12.14 32.87
C ARG A 238 -8.46 11.12 33.62
N ASP A 239 -8.17 9.97 33.00
CA ASP A 239 -7.46 8.85 33.64
C ASP A 239 -6.16 8.46 32.89
N LEU A 240 -5.71 9.28 31.92
CA LEU A 240 -4.64 8.91 31.00
C LEU A 240 -3.49 9.95 30.96
N PRO A 241 -2.24 9.51 30.75
CA PRO A 241 -1.09 10.39 30.54
C PRO A 241 -1.12 11.02 29.14
N ALA A 242 -0.40 12.13 28.94
CA ALA A 242 -0.29 12.80 27.64
C ALA A 242 0.74 12.11 26.71
N PRO A 243 0.36 11.59 25.53
CA PRO A 243 1.32 11.21 24.50
C PRO A 243 1.50 12.37 23.49
N GLY A 244 2.75 12.75 23.23
CA GLY A 244 3.14 13.52 22.06
C GLY A 244 3.96 12.63 21.12
N ALA A 245 3.69 12.73 19.81
CA ALA A 245 4.35 12.04 18.70
C ALA A 245 4.40 10.49 18.77
N ARG A 246 3.76 9.85 17.78
CA ARG A 246 3.82 8.42 17.39
C ARG A 246 4.90 7.61 18.13
N THR A 247 4.53 7.00 19.25
CA THR A 247 5.41 6.07 19.96
C THR A 247 5.09 4.66 19.48
N ALA A 248 6.09 3.96 18.90
CA ALA A 248 6.06 2.52 18.78
C ALA A 248 6.73 1.93 20.02
N LEU A 249 6.04 1.02 20.72
CA LEU A 249 6.59 0.32 21.87
C LEU A 249 6.90 -1.11 21.44
N ARG A 250 8.19 -1.50 21.47
CA ARG A 250 8.57 -2.90 21.41
C ARG A 250 8.69 -3.44 22.83
N LEU A 251 7.92 -4.47 23.12
CA LEU A 251 7.86 -5.07 24.45
C LEU A 251 8.14 -6.57 24.33
N ALA A 252 9.14 -7.04 25.06
CA ALA A 252 9.23 -8.46 25.40
C ALA A 252 8.29 -8.70 26.58
N VAL A 253 7.12 -9.27 26.28
CA VAL A 253 6.09 -9.50 27.30
C VAL A 253 6.32 -10.89 27.88
N THR A 254 7.13 -10.97 28.95
CA THR A 254 7.38 -12.21 29.70
C THR A 254 6.41 -12.40 30.88
N SER A 255 5.55 -11.42 31.17
CA SER A 255 4.53 -11.43 32.22
C SER A 255 3.18 -10.92 31.68
N GLU A 256 2.09 -11.07 32.44
CA GLU A 256 0.76 -10.65 31.98
C GLU A 256 0.74 -9.18 31.52
N PRO A 257 0.23 -8.88 30.31
CA PRO A 257 0.03 -7.53 29.84
C PRO A 257 -1.01 -6.84 30.74
N GLY A 258 -0.52 -5.92 31.58
CA GLY A 258 -1.40 -5.15 32.45
C GLY A 258 -2.39 -4.27 31.66
N PRO A 259 -3.50 -3.84 32.29
CA PRO A 259 -4.49 -2.91 31.72
C PRO A 259 -3.89 -1.65 31.08
N ALA A 260 -2.72 -1.22 31.56
CA ALA A 260 -1.97 -0.08 31.03
C ALA A 260 -1.53 -0.26 29.57
N LEU A 261 -1.14 -1.48 29.16
CA LEU A 261 -0.72 -1.76 27.79
C LEU A 261 -1.89 -1.67 26.83
N ALA A 262 -3.02 -2.26 27.22
CA ALA A 262 -4.25 -2.17 26.47
C ALA A 262 -4.76 -0.72 26.36
N ALA A 263 -4.68 0.07 27.43
CA ALA A 263 -4.99 1.49 27.40
C ALA A 263 -4.08 2.27 26.43
N ALA A 264 -2.77 2.01 26.43
CA ALA A 264 -1.83 2.64 25.51
C ALA A 264 -2.18 2.36 24.03
N LEU A 265 -2.55 1.12 23.70
CA LEU A 265 -3.02 0.76 22.36
C LEU A 265 -4.30 1.52 21.98
N CYS A 266 -5.22 1.67 22.93
CA CYS A 266 -6.44 2.47 22.74
C CYS A 266 -6.14 3.94 22.45
N ASP A 267 -5.02 4.41 22.95
CA ASP A 267 -4.52 5.76 22.78
C ASP A 267 -3.71 5.97 21.49
N GLY A 268 -3.68 4.98 20.60
CA GLY A 268 -3.00 5.09 19.31
C GLY A 268 -1.50 4.80 19.36
N VAL A 269 -1.01 4.25 20.47
CA VAL A 269 0.33 3.66 20.53
C VAL A 269 0.33 2.38 19.72
N ARG A 270 1.31 2.22 18.83
CA ARG A 270 1.55 0.96 18.12
C ARG A 270 2.33 0.04 19.05
N LEU A 271 1.78 -1.14 19.32
CA LEU A 271 2.41 -2.14 20.17
C LEU A 271 3.03 -3.24 19.33
N ASP A 272 4.31 -3.48 19.50
CA ASP A 272 5.06 -4.57 18.90
C ASP A 272 5.45 -5.54 20.01
N LEU A 273 4.71 -6.64 20.11
CA LEU A 273 4.76 -7.55 21.24
C LEU A 273 5.49 -8.82 20.85
N GLN A 274 6.63 -9.06 21.48
CA GLN A 274 7.31 -10.35 21.47
C GLN A 274 6.71 -11.20 22.58
N LEU A 275 6.02 -12.28 22.21
CA LEU A 275 5.21 -13.10 23.11
C LEU A 275 5.89 -14.42 23.49
N ALA A 276 6.83 -14.89 22.67
CA ALA A 276 7.65 -16.06 22.95
C ALA A 276 9.12 -15.83 22.58
N GLU A 277 10.03 -16.57 23.20
CA GLU A 277 11.44 -16.65 22.80
C GLU A 277 11.61 -17.47 21.51
N ARG A 278 10.96 -17.01 20.43
CA ARG A 278 11.16 -17.52 19.07
C ARG A 278 11.86 -16.42 18.29
N ARG A 279 13.16 -16.57 18.08
CA ARG A 279 13.94 -15.68 17.21
C ARG A 279 14.20 -16.40 15.90
N GLY A 280 13.76 -15.80 14.80
CA GLY A 280 14.00 -16.30 13.45
C GLY A 280 14.40 -15.16 12.52
N PRO A 281 15.09 -15.46 11.41
CA PRO A 281 15.41 -14.43 10.43
C PRO A 281 14.10 -13.88 9.84
N ALA A 282 14.02 -12.55 9.71
CA ALA A 282 12.92 -11.91 9.01
C ALA A 282 12.88 -12.38 7.55
N PRO A 283 11.70 -12.45 6.91
CA PRO A 283 11.62 -12.81 5.52
C PRO A 283 12.31 -11.75 4.66
N ARG A 284 13.16 -12.22 3.74
CA ARG A 284 13.87 -11.37 2.76
C ARG A 284 13.36 -11.54 1.34
N ALA A 285 12.50 -12.54 1.15
CA ALA A 285 11.65 -12.70 -0.01
C ALA A 285 10.36 -13.38 0.41
N ALA A 286 9.33 -13.28 -0.42
CA ALA A 286 8.09 -13.99 -0.22
C ALA A 286 7.48 -14.47 -1.54
N LEU A 287 6.76 -15.59 -1.47
CA LEU A 287 6.03 -16.16 -2.61
C LEU A 287 4.57 -15.72 -2.59
N ARG A 288 4.06 -15.28 -3.74
CA ARG A 288 2.65 -14.89 -3.91
C ARG A 288 1.80 -16.12 -4.14
N LEU A 289 0.93 -16.48 -3.18
CA LEU A 289 0.09 -17.68 -3.26
C LEU A 289 -0.81 -17.69 -4.49
N THR A 290 -1.47 -16.56 -4.79
CA THR A 290 -2.39 -16.44 -5.93
C THR A 290 -1.74 -16.57 -7.31
N ALA A 291 -0.39 -16.52 -7.39
CA ALA A 291 0.35 -16.74 -8.63
C ALA A 291 0.48 -18.23 -8.98
N PHE A 292 0.11 -19.12 -8.06
CA PHE A 292 0.11 -20.57 -8.25
C PHE A 292 -1.30 -21.15 -8.36
N ASP A 293 -2.34 -20.31 -8.43
CA ASP A 293 -3.68 -20.75 -8.81
C ASP A 293 -3.71 -21.05 -10.32
N ALA A 294 -4.09 -22.27 -10.69
CA ALA A 294 -4.26 -22.69 -12.09
C ALA A 294 -5.67 -23.28 -12.32
N ASP A 295 -6.02 -23.49 -13.58
CA ASP A 295 -7.23 -24.21 -13.96
C ASP A 295 -7.15 -25.65 -13.42
N GLY A 296 -7.92 -25.95 -12.36
CA GLY A 296 -7.86 -27.23 -11.65
C GLY A 296 -7.32 -27.15 -10.21
N GLY A 297 -6.98 -25.95 -9.72
CA GLY A 297 -6.63 -25.71 -8.32
C GLY A 297 -5.21 -25.16 -8.12
N PHE A 298 -4.75 -25.20 -6.87
CA PHE A 298 -3.44 -24.68 -6.48
C PHE A 298 -2.29 -25.60 -6.94
N ASP A 299 -1.33 -25.06 -7.72
CA ASP A 299 -0.13 -25.77 -8.17
C ASP A 299 0.89 -25.95 -7.04
N ARG A 300 0.62 -26.94 -6.19
CA ARG A 300 1.47 -27.31 -5.05
C ARG A 300 2.91 -27.60 -5.46
N ALA A 301 3.10 -28.31 -6.56
CA ALA A 301 4.44 -28.71 -7.00
C ALA A 301 5.22 -27.50 -7.56
N GLY A 302 4.54 -26.57 -8.23
CA GLY A 302 5.14 -25.30 -8.64
C GLY A 302 5.49 -24.41 -7.46
N PHE A 303 4.61 -24.36 -6.47
CA PHE A 303 4.86 -23.60 -5.25
C PHE A 303 6.09 -24.12 -4.48
N VAL A 304 6.18 -25.42 -4.25
CA VAL A 304 7.35 -26.05 -3.58
C VAL A 304 8.64 -25.84 -4.39
N HIS A 305 8.58 -25.96 -5.71
CA HIS A 305 9.72 -25.70 -6.60
C HIS A 305 10.21 -24.25 -6.50
N ALA A 306 9.30 -23.28 -6.57
CA ALA A 306 9.63 -21.87 -6.39
C ALA A 306 10.22 -21.59 -5.00
N ALA A 307 9.70 -22.24 -3.94
CA ALA A 307 10.24 -22.12 -2.59
C ALA A 307 11.67 -22.65 -2.48
N GLY A 308 11.97 -23.80 -3.10
CA GLY A 308 13.33 -24.33 -3.16
C GLY A 308 14.30 -23.42 -3.93
N LEU A 309 13.88 -22.86 -5.06
CA LEU A 309 14.68 -21.89 -5.82
C LEU A 309 15.01 -20.64 -5.00
N TRP A 310 14.01 -20.07 -4.33
CA TRP A 310 14.21 -18.84 -3.56
C TRP A 310 14.95 -19.06 -2.25
N ALA A 311 14.78 -20.21 -1.60
CA ALA A 311 15.62 -20.58 -0.46
C ALA A 311 17.10 -20.69 -0.85
N LEU A 312 17.40 -21.32 -1.99
CA LEU A 312 18.75 -21.38 -2.53
C LEU A 312 19.29 -19.98 -2.91
N ALA A 313 18.45 -19.12 -3.52
CA ALA A 313 18.82 -17.76 -3.89
C ALA A 313 19.22 -16.92 -2.68
N LEU A 314 18.41 -16.97 -1.61
CA LEU A 314 18.68 -16.26 -0.36
C LEU A 314 19.98 -16.72 0.30
N ASP A 315 20.22 -18.03 0.30
CA ASP A 315 21.45 -18.60 0.85
C ASP A 315 22.70 -18.21 0.05
N ILE A 316 22.58 -18.06 -1.27
CA ILE A 316 23.67 -17.57 -2.14
C ILE A 316 23.98 -16.09 -1.87
N ALA A 317 22.95 -15.26 -1.67
CA ALA A 317 23.08 -13.80 -1.71
C ALA A 317 23.77 -13.16 -0.49
N ALA A 318 23.52 -13.61 0.75
CA ALA A 318 24.21 -13.12 1.96
C ALA A 318 23.81 -13.85 3.27
N GLY A 319 23.52 -15.14 3.25
CA GLY A 319 23.29 -15.95 4.47
C GLY A 319 21.87 -15.92 5.06
N PRO A 320 21.66 -16.57 6.23
CA PRO A 320 20.39 -17.20 6.60
C PRO A 320 19.25 -16.18 6.66
N GLY A 321 18.24 -16.38 5.82
CA GLY A 321 17.06 -15.51 5.70
C GLY A 321 15.76 -16.28 5.93
N GLY A 322 14.67 -15.55 6.13
CA GLY A 322 13.34 -16.11 6.03
C GLY A 322 12.85 -16.08 4.57
N LEU A 323 12.09 -17.09 4.16
CA LEU A 323 11.23 -17.03 2.98
C LEU A 323 9.77 -17.01 3.44
N GLY A 324 8.99 -16.04 2.96
CA GLY A 324 7.61 -15.84 3.39
C GLY A 324 6.55 -16.09 2.32
N LEU A 325 5.32 -15.70 2.65
CA LEU A 325 4.14 -15.76 1.78
C LEU A 325 3.59 -14.36 1.55
N LEU A 326 2.88 -14.17 0.44
CA LEU A 326 2.05 -12.99 0.15
C LEU A 326 0.66 -13.44 -0.29
N ASP A 327 -0.30 -12.53 -0.11
CA ASP A 327 -1.64 -12.60 -0.70
C ASP A 327 -2.54 -13.72 -0.13
N LEU A 328 -2.38 -14.07 1.15
CA LEU A 328 -3.14 -15.16 1.79
C LEU A 328 -4.65 -14.93 1.73
N GLY A 329 -5.12 -13.73 2.08
CA GLY A 329 -6.56 -13.44 2.10
C GLY A 329 -7.21 -13.54 0.73
N ALA A 330 -6.54 -13.05 -0.32
CA ALA A 330 -7.02 -13.17 -1.69
C ALA A 330 -6.98 -14.62 -2.19
N TRP A 331 -5.94 -15.38 -1.82
CA TRP A 331 -5.85 -16.80 -2.14
C TRP A 331 -7.00 -17.59 -1.50
N LEU A 332 -7.23 -17.44 -0.20
CA LEU A 332 -8.33 -18.12 0.51
C LEU A 332 -9.70 -17.79 -0.10
N ALA A 333 -9.97 -16.52 -0.37
CA ALA A 333 -11.20 -16.10 -1.03
C ALA A 333 -11.35 -16.73 -2.43
N GLY A 334 -10.26 -16.77 -3.21
CA GLY A 334 -10.21 -17.41 -4.52
C GLY A 334 -10.48 -18.92 -4.49
N GLN A 335 -10.15 -19.58 -3.39
CA GLN A 335 -10.44 -21.00 -3.13
C GLN A 335 -11.85 -21.24 -2.56
N GLY A 336 -12.68 -20.20 -2.40
CA GLY A 336 -14.01 -20.35 -1.79
C GLY A 336 -14.00 -20.54 -0.28
N LEU A 337 -12.90 -20.18 0.41
CA LEU A 337 -12.72 -20.40 1.84
C LEU A 337 -12.88 -19.09 2.62
N ALA A 338 -13.88 -19.04 3.50
CA ALA A 338 -14.06 -17.92 4.42
C ALA A 338 -12.93 -17.85 5.45
N TYR A 339 -12.28 -16.68 5.53
CA TYR A 339 -11.06 -16.46 6.30
C TYR A 339 -11.16 -16.92 7.77
N ALA A 340 -12.30 -16.67 8.42
CA ALA A 340 -12.52 -16.97 9.84
C ALA A 340 -12.86 -18.44 10.15
N THR A 341 -12.68 -19.37 9.19
CA THR A 341 -13.06 -20.78 9.36
C THR A 341 -11.88 -21.69 9.70
N PRO A 342 -12.11 -22.84 10.37
CA PRO A 342 -11.09 -23.87 10.55
C PRO A 342 -10.51 -24.38 9.23
N ALA A 343 -11.33 -24.50 8.17
CA ALA A 343 -10.89 -24.93 6.86
C ALA A 343 -9.86 -23.97 6.23
N ALA A 344 -10.11 -22.65 6.34
CA ALA A 344 -9.15 -21.64 5.88
C ALA A 344 -7.83 -21.70 6.66
N ARG A 345 -7.89 -21.91 7.98
CA ARG A 345 -6.67 -22.08 8.80
C ARG A 345 -5.89 -23.34 8.44
N ALA A 346 -6.58 -24.45 8.15
CA ALA A 346 -5.93 -25.68 7.69
C ALA A 346 -5.26 -25.48 6.33
N ALA A 347 -5.91 -24.79 5.39
CA ALA A 347 -5.32 -24.44 4.10
C ALA A 347 -4.09 -23.52 4.23
N ALA A 348 -4.15 -22.53 5.12
CA ALA A 348 -3.01 -21.66 5.40
C ALA A 348 -1.83 -22.42 6.02
N ALA A 349 -2.10 -23.31 6.99
CA ALA A 349 -1.08 -24.17 7.59
C ALA A 349 -0.43 -25.06 6.52
N GLU A 350 -1.22 -25.66 5.63
CA GLU A 350 -0.71 -26.47 4.52
C GLU A 350 0.16 -25.67 3.55
N ALA A 351 -0.21 -24.43 3.22
CA ALA A 351 0.66 -23.53 2.46
C ALA A 351 1.99 -23.25 3.18
N GLY A 352 1.96 -23.11 4.52
CA GLY A 352 3.14 -23.02 5.37
C GLY A 352 4.03 -24.27 5.32
N ASP A 353 3.43 -25.46 5.38
CA ASP A 353 4.14 -26.74 5.28
C ASP A 353 4.81 -26.92 3.91
N LEU A 354 4.12 -26.55 2.82
CA LEU A 354 4.69 -26.58 1.47
C LEU A 354 5.86 -25.59 1.33
N LEU A 355 5.77 -24.42 1.95
CA LEU A 355 6.86 -23.45 1.96
C LEU A 355 8.07 -24.00 2.71
N GLN A 356 7.83 -24.59 3.87
CA GLN A 356 8.84 -25.24 4.69
C GLN A 356 9.49 -26.43 3.96
N GLN A 357 8.70 -27.22 3.23
CA GLN A 357 9.18 -28.31 2.38
C GLN A 357 10.13 -27.79 1.31
N GLY A 358 9.77 -26.72 0.59
CA GLY A 358 10.64 -26.11 -0.42
C GLY A 358 11.95 -25.59 0.18
N CYS A 359 11.89 -24.88 1.32
CA CYS A 359 13.09 -24.45 2.05
C CYS A 359 14.00 -25.63 2.43
N ALA A 360 13.43 -26.73 2.92
CA ALA A 360 14.19 -27.93 3.28
C ALA A 360 14.84 -28.62 2.06
N GLN A 361 14.16 -28.64 0.91
CA GLN A 361 14.70 -29.23 -0.33
C GLN A 361 15.94 -28.48 -0.87
N ALA A 362 16.06 -27.18 -0.59
CA ALA A 362 17.26 -26.41 -0.94
C ALA A 362 18.50 -26.86 -0.14
N GLY A 363 18.32 -27.54 1.00
CA GLY A 363 19.40 -28.12 1.81
C GLY A 363 20.31 -27.09 2.47
N GLY A 364 19.81 -25.86 2.66
CA GLY A 364 20.58 -24.74 3.18
C GLY A 364 20.09 -24.20 4.52
N ARG A 365 20.29 -22.90 4.77
CA ARG A 365 20.01 -22.28 6.09
C ARG A 365 18.74 -21.43 6.10
N THR A 366 18.18 -21.15 4.93
CA THR A 366 16.93 -20.42 4.82
C THR A 366 15.76 -21.25 5.36
N VAL A 367 14.87 -20.62 6.11
CA VAL A 367 13.69 -21.24 6.72
C VAL A 367 12.41 -20.52 6.29
N ALA A 368 11.27 -21.20 6.33
CA ALA A 368 9.98 -20.53 6.17
C ALA A 368 9.74 -19.58 7.35
N ALA A 369 9.44 -18.31 7.09
CA ALA A 369 9.13 -17.30 8.09
C ALA A 369 8.12 -16.31 7.52
N ILE A 370 7.17 -15.85 8.33
CA ILE A 370 6.08 -14.99 7.84
C ILE A 370 6.23 -13.59 8.44
N GLY A 371 6.17 -12.60 7.57
CA GLY A 371 6.34 -11.21 7.94
C GLY A 371 6.31 -10.33 6.70
N ARG A 372 6.28 -9.03 6.91
CA ARG A 372 6.14 -8.07 5.82
C ARG A 372 7.36 -8.05 4.91
N ILE A 373 7.09 -7.95 3.61
CA ILE A 373 8.06 -7.56 2.58
C ILE A 373 7.70 -6.15 2.13
N ASP A 374 8.64 -5.22 2.28
CA ASP A 374 8.43 -3.80 1.95
C ASP A 374 8.21 -3.53 0.46
N ALA A 375 8.68 -4.43 -0.39
CA ALA A 375 8.50 -4.40 -1.84
C ALA A 375 7.26 -5.19 -2.33
N ALA A 376 6.38 -5.70 -1.46
CA ALA A 376 5.23 -6.54 -1.85
C ALA A 376 4.31 -5.91 -2.91
N ALA A 377 4.22 -4.58 -2.95
CA ALA A 377 3.44 -3.84 -3.95
C ALA A 377 3.92 -4.06 -5.39
N ILE A 378 5.15 -4.51 -5.63
CA ILE A 378 5.64 -4.93 -6.96
C ILE A 378 4.80 -6.07 -7.53
N ALA A 379 4.24 -6.93 -6.66
CA ALA A 379 3.32 -7.99 -7.05
C ALA A 379 1.84 -7.63 -6.88
N GLY A 380 1.51 -6.35 -6.64
CA GLY A 380 0.14 -5.90 -6.43
C GLY A 380 -0.48 -6.44 -5.13
N CYS A 381 0.35 -6.94 -4.21
CA CYS A 381 -0.10 -7.51 -2.95
C CYS A 381 -0.05 -6.47 -1.82
N PRO A 382 -0.94 -6.58 -0.81
CA PRO A 382 -0.82 -5.79 0.40
C PRO A 382 0.50 -6.11 1.12
N ALA A 383 1.05 -5.12 1.82
CA ALA A 383 2.29 -5.28 2.56
C ALA A 383 2.15 -6.19 3.80
N GLU A 384 0.93 -6.38 4.30
CA GLU A 384 0.63 -7.34 5.37
C GLU A 384 0.29 -8.70 4.74
N PRO A 385 1.16 -9.72 4.87
CA PRO A 385 1.03 -10.97 4.11
C PRO A 385 -0.18 -11.81 4.52
N LEU A 386 -0.61 -11.66 5.78
CA LEU A 386 -1.71 -12.41 6.38
C LEU A 386 -3.02 -11.62 6.41
N ALA A 387 -3.07 -10.44 5.82
CA ALA A 387 -4.30 -9.67 5.81
C ALA A 387 -5.42 -10.47 5.11
N PRO A 388 -6.68 -10.36 5.60
CA PRO A 388 -7.85 -10.70 4.80
C PRO A 388 -7.83 -9.97 3.45
N LEU A 389 -8.70 -10.39 2.53
CA LEU A 389 -8.85 -9.69 1.25
C LEU A 389 -9.07 -8.19 1.52
N ALA A 390 -8.29 -7.32 0.88
CA ALA A 390 -8.26 -5.90 1.21
C ALA A 390 -9.45 -5.13 0.62
N ALA A 391 -9.86 -5.48 -0.59
CA ALA A 391 -11.01 -4.90 -1.27
C ALA A 391 -11.62 -5.93 -2.24
N LEU A 392 -12.94 -5.87 -2.39
CA LEU A 392 -13.68 -6.72 -3.33
C LEU A 392 -13.74 -6.14 -4.74
N VAL A 393 -13.52 -4.83 -4.87
CA VAL A 393 -13.47 -4.11 -6.14
C VAL A 393 -12.12 -3.40 -6.20
N THR A 394 -11.41 -3.58 -7.31
CA THR A 394 -10.18 -2.86 -7.64
C THR A 394 -10.52 -1.64 -8.46
N GLU A 395 -9.96 -0.49 -8.08
CA GLU A 395 -9.98 0.72 -8.88
C GLU A 395 -8.65 0.83 -9.63
N THR A 396 -8.72 0.91 -10.95
CA THR A 396 -7.55 1.13 -11.80
C THR A 396 -7.63 2.54 -12.33
N GLU A 397 -6.64 3.35 -12.01
CA GLU A 397 -6.47 4.65 -12.65
C GLU A 397 -6.14 4.44 -14.13
N MET A 398 -6.88 5.14 -14.98
CA MET A 398 -6.72 5.16 -16.43
C MET A 398 -6.10 6.50 -16.81
N ALA A 399 -5.49 6.58 -17.99
CA ALA A 399 -4.92 7.83 -18.48
C ALA A 399 -5.95 8.98 -18.46
N GLY A 400 -5.66 10.04 -17.69
CA GLY A 400 -6.49 11.26 -17.63
C GLY A 400 -7.55 11.29 -16.52
N GLU A 401 -7.20 10.97 -15.27
CA GLU A 401 -8.07 11.02 -14.07
C GLU A 401 -9.29 10.06 -14.09
N ALA A 402 -9.48 9.27 -15.14
CA ALA A 402 -10.55 8.28 -15.22
C ALA A 402 -10.23 7.06 -14.35
N HIS A 403 -11.24 6.46 -13.70
CA HIS A 403 -11.05 5.33 -12.78
C HIS A 403 -11.93 4.15 -13.20
N GLN A 404 -11.34 3.04 -13.62
CA GLN A 404 -12.10 1.83 -13.91
C GLN A 404 -12.26 0.98 -12.66
N ARG A 405 -13.51 0.73 -12.26
CA ARG A 405 -13.88 -0.24 -11.22
C ARG A 405 -14.07 -1.62 -11.82
N ALA A 406 -13.41 -2.63 -11.25
CA ALA A 406 -13.58 -4.02 -11.62
C ALA A 406 -13.60 -4.91 -10.37
N PRO A 407 -14.36 -6.02 -10.35
CA PRO A 407 -14.25 -7.01 -9.26
C PRO A 407 -12.81 -7.52 -9.13
N HIS A 408 -12.36 -7.68 -7.90
CA HIS A 408 -11.03 -8.23 -7.64
C HIS A 408 -10.92 -9.66 -8.22
N PRO A 409 -9.80 -10.06 -8.86
CA PRO A 409 -9.67 -11.39 -9.47
C PRO A 409 -9.98 -12.56 -8.52
N ALA A 410 -9.61 -12.44 -7.24
CA ALA A 410 -9.96 -13.42 -6.21
C ALA A 410 -11.48 -13.57 -5.99
N VAL A 411 -12.26 -12.50 -6.16
CA VAL A 411 -13.73 -12.58 -6.07
C VAL A 411 -14.27 -13.40 -7.22
N MET A 412 -13.79 -13.15 -8.43
CA MET A 412 -14.21 -13.91 -9.63
C MET A 412 -13.93 -15.39 -9.46
N ARG A 413 -12.69 -15.75 -9.07
CA ARG A 413 -12.31 -17.14 -8.80
C ARG A 413 -13.10 -17.76 -7.65
N GLY A 414 -13.30 -17.04 -6.55
CA GLY A 414 -14.06 -17.54 -5.42
C GLY A 414 -15.51 -17.85 -5.77
N LEU A 415 -16.16 -16.99 -6.57
CA LEU A 415 -17.54 -17.23 -7.02
C LEU A 415 -17.65 -18.48 -7.92
N GLU A 416 -16.60 -18.77 -8.71
CA GLU A 416 -16.49 -20.00 -9.50
C GLU A 416 -16.25 -21.22 -8.60
N ALA A 417 -15.34 -21.13 -7.63
CA ALA A 417 -15.05 -22.19 -6.66
C ALA A 417 -16.27 -22.57 -5.80
N LEU A 418 -17.18 -21.61 -5.56
CA LEU A 418 -18.45 -21.84 -4.87
C LEU A 418 -19.49 -22.60 -5.71
N GLY A 419 -19.19 -22.91 -6.98
CA GLY A 419 -20.06 -23.70 -7.86
C GLY A 419 -21.29 -22.94 -8.38
N LEU A 420 -21.28 -21.61 -8.31
CA LEU A 420 -22.38 -20.78 -8.83
C LEU A 420 -22.43 -20.86 -10.36
N ASP A 421 -23.63 -20.90 -10.94
CA ASP A 421 -23.80 -20.81 -12.39
C ASP A 421 -23.48 -19.39 -12.92
N ALA A 422 -23.36 -19.25 -14.24
CA ALA A 422 -23.00 -17.98 -14.85
C ALA A 422 -23.98 -16.83 -14.54
N ALA A 423 -25.27 -17.13 -14.36
CA ALA A 423 -26.29 -16.13 -14.08
C ALA A 423 -26.19 -15.63 -12.63
N ALA A 424 -26.04 -16.55 -11.67
CA ALA A 424 -25.82 -16.23 -10.26
C ALA A 424 -24.52 -15.47 -10.05
N ARG A 425 -23.42 -15.87 -10.72
CA ARG A 425 -22.15 -15.13 -10.67
C ARG A 425 -22.31 -13.70 -11.20
N MET A 426 -22.98 -13.52 -12.34
CA MET A 426 -23.24 -12.19 -12.89
C MET A 426 -24.12 -11.34 -11.97
N ALA A 427 -25.15 -11.93 -11.35
CA ALA A 427 -25.99 -11.23 -10.37
C ALA A 427 -25.18 -10.80 -9.14
N ALA A 428 -24.30 -11.65 -8.63
CA ALA A 428 -23.40 -11.34 -7.52
C ALA A 428 -22.42 -10.21 -7.87
N ILE A 429 -21.84 -10.24 -9.06
CA ILE A 429 -20.95 -9.19 -9.56
C ILE A 429 -21.68 -7.85 -9.69
N ARG A 430 -22.90 -7.84 -10.26
CA ARG A 430 -23.73 -6.63 -10.36
C ARG A 430 -24.17 -6.11 -8.99
N HIS A 431 -24.43 -7.00 -8.03
CA HIS A 431 -24.70 -6.61 -6.65
C HIS A 431 -23.48 -5.94 -6.02
N LEU A 432 -22.29 -6.49 -6.24
CA LEU A 432 -21.03 -6.00 -5.69
C LEU A 432 -20.59 -4.66 -6.31
N ALA A 433 -20.41 -4.64 -7.63
CA ALA A 433 -19.76 -3.55 -8.38
C ALA A 433 -20.76 -2.63 -9.09
N GLY A 434 -22.04 -3.00 -9.14
CA GLY A 434 -23.08 -2.25 -9.81
C GLY A 434 -23.18 -2.53 -11.31
N HIS A 435 -24.08 -1.80 -11.97
CA HIS A 435 -24.34 -1.92 -13.41
C HIS A 435 -23.51 -0.93 -14.23
N GLY A 436 -22.92 0.08 -13.60
CA GLY A 436 -22.15 1.13 -14.27
C GLY A 436 -23.01 2.09 -15.12
N THR A 437 -24.34 2.00 -15.03
CA THR A 437 -25.29 2.82 -15.81
C THR A 437 -26.51 3.18 -14.98
N LEU A 438 -27.17 4.29 -15.32
CA LEU A 438 -28.49 4.61 -14.77
C LEU A 438 -29.62 3.89 -15.50
N ASP A 439 -29.36 3.12 -16.56
CA ASP A 439 -30.41 2.34 -17.18
C ASP A 439 -31.06 1.37 -16.17
N ALA A 440 -32.39 1.34 -16.13
CA ALA A 440 -33.19 0.64 -15.11
C ALA A 440 -32.88 0.99 -13.64
N ALA A 441 -32.16 2.08 -13.34
CA ALA A 441 -31.88 2.50 -11.97
C ALA A 441 -33.16 2.91 -11.22
N PRO A 442 -33.45 2.33 -10.04
CA PRO A 442 -34.72 2.57 -9.36
C PRO A 442 -34.98 4.04 -9.00
N GLY A 443 -35.94 4.66 -9.69
CA GLY A 443 -36.39 6.04 -9.45
C GLY A 443 -35.54 7.13 -10.11
N LEU A 444 -34.42 6.76 -10.75
CA LEU A 444 -33.50 7.68 -11.44
C LEU A 444 -33.02 7.14 -12.80
N ASP A 445 -33.79 6.24 -13.41
CA ASP A 445 -33.51 5.73 -14.74
C ASP A 445 -33.64 6.80 -15.84
N HIS A 446 -33.25 6.48 -17.08
CA HIS A 446 -33.32 7.43 -18.19
C HIS A 446 -34.72 7.98 -18.41
N ALA A 447 -35.76 7.17 -18.19
CA ALA A 447 -37.15 7.61 -18.28
C ALA A 447 -37.50 8.62 -17.17
N ALA A 448 -37.04 8.38 -15.94
CA ALA A 448 -37.22 9.27 -14.79
C ALA A 448 -36.42 10.57 -14.91
N LEU A 449 -35.25 10.54 -15.55
CA LEU A 449 -34.47 11.74 -15.89
C LEU A 449 -35.19 12.57 -16.96
N ARG A 450 -35.71 11.95 -18.03
CA ARG A 450 -36.49 12.65 -19.06
C ARG A 450 -37.72 13.35 -18.48
N ARG A 451 -38.43 12.71 -17.54
CA ARG A 451 -39.55 13.35 -16.81
C ARG A 451 -39.13 14.56 -15.96
N ARG A 452 -37.85 14.66 -15.62
CA ARG A 452 -37.25 15.80 -14.90
C ARG A 452 -36.63 16.84 -15.84
N GLY A 453 -36.89 16.73 -17.14
CA GLY A 453 -36.45 17.70 -18.15
C GLY A 453 -35.07 17.40 -18.75
N PHE A 454 -34.40 16.30 -18.39
CA PHE A 454 -33.12 15.94 -18.99
C PHE A 454 -33.31 15.52 -20.45
N GLY A 455 -32.59 16.17 -21.35
CA GLY A 455 -32.51 15.77 -22.76
C GLY A 455 -31.56 14.60 -22.98
N THR A 456 -31.58 14.05 -24.19
CA THR A 456 -30.69 12.94 -24.60
C THR A 456 -29.22 13.27 -24.41
N GLU A 457 -28.80 14.50 -24.72
CA GLU A 457 -27.42 14.95 -24.55
C GLU A 457 -27.00 14.97 -23.07
N GLN A 458 -27.87 15.48 -22.18
CA GLN A 458 -27.57 15.51 -20.74
C GLN A 458 -27.45 14.10 -20.17
N ILE A 459 -28.35 13.18 -20.56
CA ILE A 459 -28.28 11.79 -20.12
C ILE A 459 -26.98 11.13 -20.60
N ALA A 460 -26.59 11.33 -21.86
CA ALA A 460 -25.33 10.82 -22.40
C ALA A 460 -24.11 11.36 -21.63
N ARG A 461 -24.11 12.65 -21.25
CA ARG A 461 -23.05 13.23 -20.42
C ARG A 461 -22.99 12.64 -19.02
N VAL A 462 -24.15 12.36 -18.42
CA VAL A 462 -24.22 11.70 -17.10
C VAL A 462 -23.66 10.29 -17.19
N GLU A 463 -24.10 9.49 -18.16
CA GLU A 463 -23.60 8.13 -18.38
C GLU A 463 -22.08 8.10 -18.58
N ALA A 464 -21.54 9.00 -19.41
CA ALA A 464 -20.10 9.13 -19.59
C ALA A 464 -19.37 9.47 -18.28
N ALA A 465 -19.98 10.31 -17.43
CA ALA A 465 -19.39 10.73 -16.15
C ALA A 465 -19.40 9.63 -15.08
N LEU A 466 -20.29 8.63 -15.17
CA LEU A 466 -20.37 7.55 -14.17
C LEU A 466 -19.07 6.76 -14.09
N ALA A 467 -18.39 6.56 -15.22
CA ALA A 467 -17.11 5.86 -15.30
C ALA A 467 -15.96 6.62 -14.61
N GLU A 468 -16.12 7.92 -14.34
CA GLU A 468 -15.09 8.76 -13.74
C GLU A 468 -15.43 9.18 -12.30
N SER A 469 -16.61 8.79 -11.81
CA SER A 469 -17.17 9.33 -10.56
C SER A 469 -17.20 8.27 -9.45
N GLY A 470 -16.85 8.68 -8.23
CA GLY A 470 -16.99 7.83 -7.04
C GLY A 470 -18.42 7.75 -6.48
N GLY A 471 -19.37 8.50 -7.05
CA GLY A 471 -20.76 8.55 -6.62
C GLY A 471 -21.63 9.45 -7.49
N LEU A 472 -22.96 9.37 -7.34
CA LEU A 472 -23.88 10.09 -8.23
C LEU A 472 -23.82 11.60 -8.05
N ARG A 473 -23.45 12.09 -6.86
CA ARG A 473 -23.23 13.53 -6.60
C ARG A 473 -22.08 14.12 -7.40
N GLN A 474 -21.07 13.32 -7.75
CA GLN A 474 -19.95 13.76 -8.57
C GLN A 474 -20.28 13.71 -10.07
N ALA A 475 -21.11 12.75 -10.48
CA ALA A 475 -21.56 12.61 -11.86
C ALA A 475 -22.62 13.66 -12.25
N LEU A 476 -23.56 13.96 -11.33
CA LEU A 476 -24.68 14.88 -11.55
C LEU A 476 -24.34 16.28 -11.03
N THR A 477 -23.34 16.93 -11.64
CA THR A 477 -22.96 18.30 -11.29
C THR A 477 -23.50 19.32 -12.31
N PRO A 478 -23.78 20.57 -11.88
CA PRO A 478 -24.19 21.65 -12.78
C PRO A 478 -23.20 21.88 -13.94
N TRP A 479 -21.90 21.69 -13.67
CA TRP A 479 -20.83 21.84 -14.66
C TRP A 479 -20.91 20.80 -15.79
N ARG A 480 -21.17 19.53 -15.45
CA ARG A 480 -21.31 18.46 -16.46
C ARG A 480 -22.61 18.55 -17.25
N LEU A 481 -23.71 18.96 -16.60
CA LEU A 481 -25.03 19.09 -17.24
C LEU A 481 -25.13 20.32 -18.15
N GLY A 482 -24.31 21.34 -17.89
CA GLY A 482 -24.16 22.52 -18.74
C GLY A 482 -25.10 23.67 -18.36
N ARG A 483 -24.64 24.90 -18.63
CA ARG A 483 -25.31 26.14 -18.20
C ARG A 483 -26.72 26.30 -18.76
N GLY A 484 -26.91 26.02 -20.04
CA GLY A 484 -28.22 26.16 -20.69
C GLY A 484 -29.30 25.28 -20.07
N PHE A 485 -28.97 24.03 -19.75
CA PHE A 485 -29.88 23.12 -19.07
C PHE A 485 -30.23 23.62 -17.67
N CYS A 486 -29.24 23.95 -16.85
CA CYS A 486 -29.47 24.40 -15.48
C CYS A 486 -30.25 25.74 -15.41
N ALA A 487 -29.98 26.68 -16.33
CA ALA A 487 -30.74 27.92 -16.41
C ALA A 487 -32.20 27.65 -16.81
N GLN A 488 -32.44 26.78 -17.78
CA GLN A 488 -33.78 26.50 -18.29
C GLN A 488 -34.62 25.59 -17.37
N ALA A 489 -34.00 24.57 -16.78
CA ALA A 489 -34.68 23.57 -15.97
C ALA A 489 -34.82 23.97 -14.49
N LEU A 490 -33.88 24.78 -13.97
CA LEU A 490 -33.78 25.10 -12.53
C LEU A 490 -33.67 26.59 -12.23
N GLY A 491 -33.62 27.45 -13.25
CA GLY A 491 -33.46 28.90 -13.06
C GLY A 491 -32.12 29.29 -12.42
N LEU A 492 -31.08 28.46 -12.58
CA LEU A 492 -29.77 28.69 -11.96
C LEU A 492 -28.90 29.63 -12.79
N GLU A 493 -28.30 30.62 -12.12
CA GLU A 493 -27.26 31.48 -12.69
C GLU A 493 -25.88 31.07 -12.20
N LEU A 494 -24.81 31.56 -12.84
CA LEU A 494 -23.44 31.10 -12.57
C LEU A 494 -23.00 31.25 -11.10
N ALA A 495 -23.51 32.27 -10.41
CA ALA A 495 -23.24 32.49 -8.99
C ALA A 495 -23.76 31.36 -8.09
N ASP A 496 -24.83 30.68 -8.50
CA ASP A 496 -25.44 29.58 -7.74
C ASP A 496 -24.60 28.29 -7.75
N TYR A 497 -23.71 28.14 -8.74
CA TYR A 497 -22.92 26.94 -8.96
C TYR A 497 -21.81 26.77 -7.91
N ALA A 498 -21.45 27.88 -7.25
CA ALA A 498 -20.37 27.94 -6.28
C ALA A 498 -20.85 28.01 -4.83
N ASP A 499 -22.18 28.04 -4.55
CA ASP A 499 -22.69 28.07 -3.18
C ASP A 499 -22.67 26.66 -2.56
N PRO A 500 -21.79 26.38 -1.57
CA PRO A 500 -21.70 25.06 -0.94
C PRO A 500 -22.92 24.71 -0.07
N ARG A 501 -23.85 25.65 0.17
CA ARG A 501 -25.06 25.43 0.97
C ARG A 501 -26.22 24.85 0.16
N ARG A 502 -26.10 24.81 -1.16
CA ARG A 502 -27.18 24.41 -2.07
C ARG A 502 -27.06 22.93 -2.43
N ASP A 503 -28.10 22.14 -2.20
CA ASP A 503 -28.14 20.73 -2.65
C ASP A 503 -28.78 20.65 -4.03
N PHE A 504 -27.93 20.68 -5.06
CA PHE A 504 -28.35 20.63 -6.46
C PHE A 504 -29.26 19.43 -6.79
N LEU A 505 -29.05 18.27 -6.16
CA LEU A 505 -29.88 17.10 -6.41
C LEU A 505 -31.27 17.24 -5.78
N ALA A 506 -31.35 17.91 -4.63
CA ALA A 506 -32.63 18.24 -4.00
C ALA A 506 -33.43 19.21 -4.87
N ASP A 507 -32.79 20.22 -5.46
CA ASP A 507 -33.41 21.19 -6.38
C ASP A 507 -33.98 20.49 -7.64
N LEU A 508 -33.37 19.37 -8.07
CA LEU A 508 -33.87 18.49 -9.14
C LEU A 508 -35.00 17.54 -8.70
N GLY A 509 -35.47 17.63 -7.46
CA GLY A 509 -36.49 16.74 -6.90
C GLY A 509 -36.00 15.30 -6.71
N ILE A 510 -34.69 15.11 -6.52
CA ILE A 510 -34.09 13.80 -6.23
C ILE A 510 -33.95 13.68 -4.72
N SER A 511 -34.77 12.84 -4.11
CA SER A 511 -34.68 12.60 -2.67
C SER A 511 -33.44 11.77 -2.32
N PRO A 512 -32.87 11.93 -1.11
CA PRO A 512 -31.75 11.11 -0.64
C PRO A 512 -32.00 9.60 -0.74
N ALA A 513 -33.25 9.16 -0.55
CA ALA A 513 -33.64 7.75 -0.66
C ALA A 513 -33.68 7.23 -2.10
N VAL A 514 -34.03 8.07 -3.08
CA VAL A 514 -33.92 7.72 -4.52
C VAL A 514 -32.45 7.68 -4.90
N LEU A 515 -31.68 8.70 -4.51
CA LEU A 515 -30.24 8.78 -4.78
C LEU A 515 -29.51 7.54 -4.28
N ALA A 516 -29.71 7.16 -3.02
CA ALA A 516 -29.05 6.00 -2.43
C ALA A 516 -29.41 4.67 -3.13
N ARG A 517 -30.64 4.53 -3.65
CA ARG A 517 -31.05 3.34 -4.42
C ARG A 517 -30.41 3.31 -5.80
N ALA A 518 -30.37 4.45 -6.49
CA ALA A 518 -29.70 4.58 -7.77
C ALA A 518 -28.19 4.40 -7.64
N GLU A 519 -27.57 4.94 -6.59
CA GLU A 519 -26.14 4.72 -6.29
C GLU A 519 -25.81 3.24 -6.12
N ARG A 520 -26.61 2.49 -5.36
CA ARG A 520 -26.44 1.03 -5.23
C ARG A 520 -26.62 0.28 -6.54
N HIS A 521 -27.51 0.76 -7.42
CA HIS A 521 -27.68 0.16 -8.74
C HIS A 521 -26.44 0.40 -9.62
N VAL A 522 -25.93 1.64 -9.66
CA VAL A 522 -24.84 2.05 -10.53
C VAL A 522 -23.49 1.54 -10.04
N PHE A 523 -23.18 1.75 -8.76
CA PHE A 523 -21.87 1.50 -8.15
C PHE A 523 -21.81 0.25 -7.27
N GLY A 524 -22.95 -0.43 -7.09
CA GLY A 524 -23.05 -1.64 -6.29
C GLY A 524 -23.11 -1.39 -4.78
N HIS A 525 -23.08 -2.48 -4.02
CA HIS A 525 -23.14 -2.47 -2.56
C HIS A 525 -21.75 -2.45 -1.92
N GLY A 526 -20.69 -2.76 -2.69
CA GLY A 526 -19.32 -2.91 -2.16
C GLY A 526 -19.14 -4.13 -1.25
N THR A 527 -20.14 -5.01 -1.18
CA THR A 527 -20.15 -6.24 -0.40
C THR A 527 -20.90 -7.32 -1.16
N LEU A 528 -20.59 -8.59 -0.89
CA LEU A 528 -21.35 -9.74 -1.39
C LEU A 528 -22.39 -10.25 -0.40
N ARG A 529 -22.48 -9.66 0.80
CA ARG A 529 -23.56 -9.96 1.74
C ARG A 529 -24.90 -9.53 1.16
N GLY A 530 -25.88 -10.43 1.22
CA GLY A 530 -27.21 -10.24 0.64
C GLY A 530 -27.24 -10.27 -0.89
N ALA A 531 -26.16 -10.67 -1.56
CA ALA A 531 -26.16 -10.81 -3.01
C ALA A 531 -27.15 -11.89 -3.46
N PRO A 532 -27.96 -11.64 -4.51
CA PRO A 532 -28.87 -12.64 -5.05
C PRO A 532 -28.13 -13.92 -5.47
N GLY A 533 -28.63 -15.08 -5.07
CA GLY A 533 -28.05 -16.39 -5.40
C GLY A 533 -26.90 -16.84 -4.49
N LEU A 534 -26.46 -16.02 -3.53
CA LEU A 534 -25.50 -16.43 -2.50
C LEU A 534 -26.20 -16.67 -1.17
N SER A 535 -25.88 -17.79 -0.52
CA SER A 535 -26.16 -17.98 0.90
C SER A 535 -25.27 -17.09 1.76
N GLU A 536 -25.64 -16.89 3.02
CA GLU A 536 -24.82 -16.12 3.98
C GLU A 536 -23.42 -16.74 4.15
N ALA A 537 -23.33 -18.07 4.25
CA ALA A 537 -22.07 -18.79 4.35
C ALA A 537 -21.18 -18.64 3.11
N GLN A 538 -21.78 -18.57 1.91
CA GLN A 538 -21.05 -18.29 0.66
C GLN A 538 -20.58 -16.83 0.60
N ALA A 539 -21.40 -15.88 1.04
CA ALA A 539 -21.02 -14.48 1.09
C ALA A 539 -19.86 -14.21 2.06
N MET A 540 -19.80 -14.93 3.20
CA MET A 540 -18.73 -14.85 4.19
C MET A 540 -17.33 -15.18 3.63
N VAL A 541 -17.24 -15.87 2.49
CA VAL A 541 -15.97 -16.10 1.80
C VAL A 541 -15.25 -14.78 1.47
N PHE A 542 -16.03 -13.74 1.21
CA PHE A 542 -15.55 -12.44 0.76
C PHE A 542 -15.61 -11.38 1.86
N ASP A 543 -15.70 -11.78 3.13
CA ASP A 543 -15.47 -10.85 4.23
C ASP A 543 -14.03 -10.32 4.14
N HIS A 544 -13.87 -9.01 4.32
CA HIS A 544 -12.65 -8.29 3.98
C HIS A 544 -12.11 -7.49 5.17
N ALA A 545 -10.91 -6.94 5.03
CA ALA A 545 -10.35 -6.00 5.99
C ALA A 545 -10.90 -4.59 5.71
N ALA A 546 -12.06 -4.24 6.27
CA ALA A 546 -12.61 -2.89 6.09
C ALA A 546 -11.91 -1.87 7.03
N PRO A 547 -11.41 -0.72 6.54
CA PRO A 547 -11.00 0.38 7.41
C PRO A 547 -12.23 1.11 7.98
N GLY A 548 -12.22 1.43 9.28
CA GLY A 548 -13.08 2.47 9.85
C GLY A 548 -14.46 2.12 10.43
N GLY A 549 -14.75 0.86 10.80
CA GLY A 549 -15.91 0.55 11.65
C GLY A 549 -16.48 -0.85 11.51
N ALA A 550 -17.35 -1.23 12.46
CA ALA A 550 -18.01 -2.54 12.53
C ALA A 550 -19.08 -2.68 11.43
N ARG A 551 -18.67 -3.09 10.22
CA ARG A 551 -19.58 -3.69 9.25
C ARG A 551 -19.63 -5.20 9.46
N ALA A 552 -20.77 -5.81 9.11
CA ALA A 552 -20.99 -7.25 9.26
C ALA A 552 -20.05 -8.11 8.39
N ASP A 553 -19.40 -7.53 7.39
CA ASP A 553 -18.46 -8.17 6.46
C ASP A 553 -16.97 -7.93 6.79
N GLN A 554 -16.66 -7.47 8.01
CA GLN A 554 -15.30 -7.32 8.49
C GLN A 554 -14.81 -8.61 9.15
N VAL A 555 -13.58 -9.03 8.85
CA VAL A 555 -12.94 -10.15 9.55
C VAL A 555 -12.45 -9.73 10.93
N ASP A 556 -12.93 -10.43 11.96
CA ASP A 556 -12.60 -10.17 13.36
C ASP A 556 -11.09 -10.33 13.68
N VAL A 557 -10.63 -9.52 14.63
CA VAL A 557 -9.25 -9.56 15.18
C VAL A 557 -8.88 -10.96 15.67
N ALA A 558 -9.82 -11.65 16.32
CA ALA A 558 -9.61 -13.00 16.83
C ALA A 558 -9.29 -14.01 15.70
N ALA A 559 -10.00 -13.92 14.57
CA ALA A 559 -9.76 -14.77 13.42
C ALA A 559 -8.40 -14.51 12.77
N GLN A 560 -7.95 -13.26 12.72
CA GLN A 560 -6.62 -12.90 12.24
C GLN A 560 -5.51 -13.46 13.14
N ILE A 561 -5.68 -13.41 14.47
CA ILE A 561 -4.77 -14.03 15.44
C ILE A 561 -4.72 -15.55 15.26
N ASP A 562 -5.88 -16.20 15.13
CA ASP A 562 -5.96 -17.66 14.97
C ASP A 562 -5.32 -18.11 13.65
N MET A 563 -5.47 -17.31 12.57
CA MET A 563 -4.81 -17.57 11.29
C MET A 563 -3.29 -17.48 11.41
N ALA A 564 -2.78 -16.44 12.05
CA ALA A 564 -1.34 -16.29 12.30
C ALA A 564 -0.80 -17.46 13.16
N ALA A 565 -1.58 -17.93 14.14
CA ALA A 565 -1.20 -19.05 15.00
C ALA A 565 -1.14 -20.37 14.23
N ALA A 566 -2.10 -20.62 13.32
CA ALA A 566 -2.09 -21.79 12.45
C ALA A 566 -0.82 -21.82 11.58
N LEU A 567 -0.41 -20.69 11.02
CA LEU A 567 0.85 -20.58 10.27
C LEU A 567 2.08 -20.73 11.17
N GLN A 568 2.07 -20.16 12.38
CA GLN A 568 3.18 -20.28 13.33
C GLN A 568 3.46 -21.73 13.75
N ALA A 569 2.44 -22.60 13.69
CA ALA A 569 2.58 -24.03 13.91
C ALA A 569 3.20 -24.78 12.71
N ALA A 570 3.00 -24.28 11.49
CA ALA A 570 3.47 -24.93 10.25
C ALA A 570 4.90 -24.53 9.85
N VAL A 571 5.33 -23.30 10.18
CA VAL A 571 6.65 -22.79 9.75
C VAL A 571 7.69 -22.86 10.86
N ALA A 572 8.96 -23.10 10.48
CA ALA A 572 10.06 -23.16 11.44
C ALA A 572 10.48 -21.78 11.98
N GLY A 573 10.33 -20.73 11.18
CA GLY A 573 10.69 -19.35 11.52
C GLY A 573 9.63 -18.61 12.34
N GLU A 574 9.89 -17.32 12.60
CA GLU A 574 8.94 -16.44 13.29
C GLU A 574 7.78 -16.06 12.36
N VAL A 575 6.57 -16.00 12.90
CA VAL A 575 5.41 -15.35 12.28
C VAL A 575 5.18 -14.01 12.97
N VAL A 576 5.23 -12.94 12.19
CA VAL A 576 4.90 -11.58 12.63
C VAL A 576 3.65 -11.13 11.90
N SER A 577 2.53 -11.08 12.61
CA SER A 577 1.27 -10.54 12.08
C SER A 577 1.00 -9.15 12.63
N ARG A 578 0.55 -8.23 11.77
CA ARG A 578 0.10 -6.91 12.19
C ARG A 578 -1.41 -6.80 12.05
N ILE A 579 -2.07 -6.46 13.14
CA ILE A 579 -3.52 -6.47 13.22
C ILE A 579 -4.00 -5.09 13.70
N ALA A 580 -4.88 -4.51 12.89
CA ALA A 580 -5.61 -3.31 13.24
C ALA A 580 -6.77 -3.66 14.17
N LEU A 581 -6.83 -3.02 15.34
CA LEU A 581 -8.01 -3.05 16.19
C LEU A 581 -9.07 -2.09 15.65
N PRO A 582 -10.36 -2.46 15.71
CA PRO A 582 -11.46 -1.57 15.39
C PRO A 582 -11.40 -0.27 16.20
N ASP A 583 -11.77 0.85 15.57
CA ASP A 583 -11.78 2.16 16.26
C ASP A 583 -12.65 2.16 17.53
N ALA A 584 -13.72 1.36 17.53
CA ALA A 584 -14.67 1.23 18.63
C ALA A 584 -14.18 0.35 19.80
N ALA A 585 -13.07 -0.40 19.62
CA ALA A 585 -12.51 -1.23 20.66
C ALA A 585 -12.21 -0.40 21.91
N GLY A 586 -12.30 -0.98 23.09
CA GLY A 586 -11.84 -0.43 24.36
C GLY A 586 -10.62 -1.17 24.90
N PRO A 587 -10.15 -0.80 26.11
CA PRO A 587 -9.04 -1.49 26.76
C PRO A 587 -9.31 -2.97 27.02
N ALA A 588 -10.56 -3.37 27.26
CA ALA A 588 -10.91 -4.77 27.47
C ALA A 588 -10.72 -5.61 26.20
N GLU A 589 -11.20 -5.14 25.04
CA GLU A 589 -11.01 -5.82 23.76
C GLU A 589 -9.54 -5.84 23.34
N ALA A 590 -8.80 -4.76 23.59
CA ALA A 590 -7.36 -4.70 23.37
C ALA A 590 -6.60 -5.71 24.24
N ALA A 591 -6.94 -5.84 25.53
CA ALA A 591 -6.35 -6.83 26.42
C ALA A 591 -6.68 -8.25 25.97
N ALA A 592 -7.94 -8.51 25.57
CA ALA A 592 -8.37 -9.81 25.06
C ALA A 592 -7.61 -10.21 23.78
N ALA A 593 -7.32 -9.27 22.88
CA ALA A 593 -6.51 -9.52 21.70
C ALA A 593 -5.07 -9.92 22.05
N ILE A 594 -4.45 -9.23 23.02
CA ILE A 594 -3.10 -9.57 23.48
C ILE A 594 -3.08 -10.96 24.14
N GLU A 595 -4.02 -11.24 25.05
CA GLU A 595 -4.10 -12.54 25.72
C GLU A 595 -4.38 -13.67 24.73
N ARG A 596 -5.23 -13.44 23.73
CA ARG A 596 -5.48 -14.44 22.68
C ARG A 596 -4.21 -14.73 21.90
N ALA A 597 -3.45 -13.71 21.49
CA ALA A 597 -2.20 -13.90 20.77
C ALA A 597 -1.18 -14.70 21.59
N ARG A 598 -1.12 -14.45 22.91
CA ARG A 598 -0.28 -15.21 23.85
C ARG A 598 -0.74 -16.66 23.98
N ALA A 599 -2.03 -16.88 24.24
CA ALA A 599 -2.61 -18.20 24.42
C ALA A 599 -2.51 -19.06 23.15
N ALA A 600 -2.54 -18.43 21.97
CA ALA A 600 -2.37 -19.10 20.68
C ALA A 600 -0.90 -19.47 20.35
N GLY A 601 0.06 -19.05 21.18
CA GLY A 601 1.48 -19.40 21.00
C GLY A 601 2.19 -18.64 19.89
N LEU A 602 1.73 -17.44 19.53
CA LEU A 602 2.41 -16.60 18.55
C LEU A 602 3.80 -16.18 19.04
N GLY A 603 4.77 -16.12 18.13
CA GLY A 603 6.10 -15.58 18.43
C GLY A 603 6.04 -14.07 18.66
N ARG A 604 5.39 -13.35 17.74
CA ARG A 604 5.30 -11.89 17.74
C ARG A 604 4.01 -11.40 17.08
N VAL A 605 3.43 -10.34 17.63
CA VAL A 605 2.25 -9.67 17.05
C VAL A 605 2.41 -8.16 17.16
N VAL A 606 1.99 -7.44 16.12
CA VAL A 606 1.93 -5.97 16.16
C VAL A 606 0.47 -5.54 16.18
N LEU A 607 0.04 -4.93 17.27
CA LEU A 607 -1.31 -4.39 17.37
C LEU A 607 -1.28 -2.86 17.20
N HIS A 608 -2.22 -2.33 16.44
CA HIS A 608 -2.39 -0.88 16.27
C HIS A 608 -3.86 -0.51 16.12
N ARG A 609 -4.19 0.78 16.22
CA ARG A 609 -5.48 1.31 15.75
C ARG A 609 -5.33 1.95 14.39
N ASP A 610 -6.40 1.94 13.61
CA ASP A 610 -6.42 2.34 12.20
C ASP A 610 -6.44 3.87 11.99
N ALA A 611 -6.05 4.63 13.03
CA ALA A 611 -6.01 6.10 13.02
C ALA A 611 -5.01 6.70 12.02
N ASP A 612 -4.29 5.90 11.22
CA ASP A 612 -3.41 6.41 10.18
C ASP A 612 -4.16 6.60 8.84
N ALA A 613 -5.06 5.70 8.41
CA ALA A 613 -5.71 5.81 7.10
C ALA A 613 -6.91 6.77 7.09
N ALA A 614 -7.81 6.64 8.06
CA ALA A 614 -8.99 7.51 8.18
C ALA A 614 -8.60 8.96 8.52
N ALA A 615 -7.54 9.18 9.30
CA ALA A 615 -7.06 10.53 9.59
C ALA A 615 -6.37 11.18 8.39
N LEU A 616 -5.58 10.44 7.60
CA LEU A 616 -5.01 10.93 6.33
C LEU A 616 -6.08 11.19 5.27
N ALA A 617 -7.10 10.34 5.19
CA ALA A 617 -8.26 10.52 4.31
C ALA A 617 -9.11 11.73 4.74
N THR A 618 -9.43 11.85 6.03
CA THR A 618 -10.17 13.00 6.58
C THR A 618 -9.37 14.29 6.47
N LEU A 619 -8.04 14.25 6.64
CA LEU A 619 -7.15 15.40 6.41
C LEU A 619 -7.12 15.79 4.93
N SER A 620 -7.01 14.82 4.01
CA SER A 620 -7.04 15.09 2.56
C SER A 620 -8.41 15.60 2.08
N GLU A 621 -9.50 15.11 2.67
CA GLU A 621 -10.86 15.59 2.40
C GLU A 621 -11.11 16.99 2.98
N LEU A 622 -10.61 17.28 4.20
CA LEU A 622 -10.66 18.61 4.81
C LEU A 622 -9.75 19.61 4.07
N GLU A 623 -8.57 19.20 3.63
CA GLU A 623 -7.67 20.02 2.80
C GLU A 623 -8.29 20.34 1.44
N ARG A 624 -9.05 19.42 0.85
CA ARG A 624 -9.83 19.65 -0.38
C ARG A 624 -11.06 20.54 -0.15
N ALA A 625 -11.65 20.50 1.04
CA ALA A 625 -12.83 21.29 1.40
C ALA A 625 -12.51 22.70 1.94
N LEU A 626 -11.25 22.94 2.32
CA LEU A 626 -10.79 24.27 2.69
C LEU A 626 -10.67 25.13 1.42
N PRO A 627 -11.21 26.38 1.41
CA PRO A 627 -10.93 27.29 0.31
C PRO A 627 -9.42 27.41 0.19
N ARG A 628 -8.88 27.12 -1.00
CA ARG A 628 -7.45 27.32 -1.27
C ARG A 628 -7.12 28.69 -0.73
N ARG A 629 -6.14 28.78 0.18
CA ARG A 629 -5.53 30.07 0.49
C ARG A 629 -5.28 30.71 -0.86
N ALA A 630 -5.85 31.90 -1.09
CA ALA A 630 -5.37 32.73 -2.17
C ALA A 630 -3.85 32.69 -2.04
N GLU A 631 -3.18 32.13 -3.05
CA GLU A 631 -1.75 32.34 -3.16
C GLU A 631 -1.55 33.83 -2.94
N PRO A 632 -0.59 34.25 -2.10
CA PRO A 632 -0.31 35.67 -1.99
C PRO A 632 -0.22 36.18 -3.41
N ALA A 633 -1.14 37.07 -3.79
CA ALA A 633 -1.21 37.57 -5.14
C ALA A 633 0.22 37.93 -5.50
N MET A 634 0.81 37.20 -6.46
CA MET A 634 2.10 37.57 -7.00
C MET A 634 1.95 39.05 -7.31
N ALA A 635 2.76 39.87 -6.65
CA ALA A 635 2.77 41.30 -6.93
C ALA A 635 2.80 41.42 -8.46
N PRO A 636 1.86 42.16 -9.06
CA PRO A 636 1.80 42.23 -10.51
C PRO A 636 3.19 42.60 -11.00
N PRO A 637 3.74 41.92 -12.04
CA PRO A 637 5.02 42.28 -12.58
C PRO A 637 4.97 43.77 -12.86
N GLN A 638 5.86 44.53 -12.21
CA GLN A 638 5.99 45.96 -12.47
C GLN A 638 6.20 46.09 -13.97
N ARG A 639 5.18 46.61 -14.65
CA ARG A 639 5.28 46.98 -16.05
C ARG A 639 6.42 47.99 -16.12
N LEU A 640 7.55 47.56 -16.66
CA LEU A 640 8.48 48.43 -17.36
C LEU A 640 7.67 49.03 -18.51
N LEU A 641 7.04 50.17 -18.22
CA LEU A 641 6.58 51.09 -19.23
C LEU A 641 7.83 51.84 -19.70
N ASP A 642 8.31 51.45 -20.87
CA ASP A 642 9.13 52.33 -21.70
C ASP A 642 8.27 53.54 -22.06
N ASP A 643 8.62 54.71 -21.53
CA ASP A 643 8.28 55.99 -22.16
C ASP A 643 9.52 56.88 -22.15
N ALA A 644 9.82 57.39 -23.34
CA ALA A 644 11.07 57.99 -23.73
C ALA A 644 11.21 59.47 -23.31
N ALA A 645 12.45 59.81 -22.92
CA ALA A 645 13.18 61.08 -23.11
C ALA A 645 12.74 62.33 -22.29
N PRO A 646 13.60 63.39 -22.15
CA PRO A 646 14.96 63.57 -22.68
C PRO A 646 16.04 63.92 -21.63
N ALA A 647 17.30 63.65 -21.97
CA ALA A 647 18.48 64.23 -21.30
C ALA A 647 18.69 65.69 -21.76
N PRO A 648 19.09 66.60 -20.86
CA PRO A 648 20.46 67.15 -20.92
C PRO A 648 21.00 67.51 -19.52
N GLY A 649 22.29 67.49 -19.19
CA GLY A 649 23.51 67.25 -19.92
C GLY A 649 24.72 67.49 -19.00
N ARG A 650 25.93 67.38 -19.59
CA ARG A 650 27.25 67.84 -19.13
C ARG A 650 27.96 67.12 -17.97
N ALA A 651 29.01 66.42 -18.41
CA ALA A 651 30.43 66.71 -18.11
C ALA A 651 31.15 65.93 -16.98
N THR A 652 32.01 65.01 -17.45
CA THR A 652 33.45 64.83 -17.12
C THR A 652 33.89 64.43 -15.70
N ARG A 653 34.55 63.25 -15.60
CA ARG A 653 36.02 63.08 -15.45
C ARG A 653 36.33 61.58 -15.25
N ALA A 654 36.91 60.92 -16.26
CA ALA A 654 38.33 60.58 -16.36
C ALA A 654 38.83 59.53 -15.32
N ARG A 655 39.02 58.28 -15.78
CA ARG A 655 39.97 57.33 -15.19
C ARG A 655 41.30 57.43 -15.97
N PRO A 656 42.46 57.52 -15.30
CA PRO A 656 43.74 57.63 -16.00
C PRO A 656 44.20 56.28 -16.55
N ARG A 657 44.57 56.27 -17.83
CA ARG A 657 45.51 55.32 -18.45
C ARG A 657 46.93 55.89 -18.35
N ARG A 658 47.88 55.10 -17.86
CA ARG A 658 49.30 55.12 -18.24
C ARG A 658 49.90 53.75 -17.88
N ALA A 659 50.86 53.18 -18.59
CA ALA A 659 51.39 53.35 -19.93
C ALA A 659 52.40 52.22 -20.10
N ALA A 660 52.39 51.52 -21.23
CA ALA A 660 53.53 50.70 -21.64
C ALA A 660 54.57 51.62 -22.30
N ARG A 661 55.84 51.51 -21.89
CA ARG A 661 57.00 51.97 -22.68
C ARG A 661 58.20 51.02 -22.52
N LYS A 662 58.52 50.37 -23.65
CA LYS A 662 59.83 49.99 -24.23
C LYS A 662 61.04 49.71 -23.32
N ARG A 663 61.69 48.57 -23.58
CA ARG A 663 63.16 48.48 -23.68
C ARG A 663 63.60 48.47 -25.15
N PRO A 664 64.84 48.88 -25.46
CA PRO A 664 65.41 48.95 -26.81
C PRO A 664 66.13 47.65 -27.21
N ASP A 665 66.39 47.50 -28.51
CA ASP A 665 67.31 46.51 -29.08
C ASP A 665 68.77 46.73 -28.62
N ARG A 666 69.53 45.63 -28.53
CA ARG A 666 70.95 45.59 -28.93
C ARG A 666 71.43 44.15 -29.15
N HIS A 667 72.08 43.94 -30.30
CA HIS A 667 72.90 42.79 -30.66
C HIS A 667 73.97 42.43 -29.62
N ALA A 668 74.17 41.12 -29.41
CA ALA A 668 75.45 40.40 -29.52
C ALA A 668 75.15 38.91 -29.58
#